data_AF-A0A316RG11-F1
#
_entry.id   AF-A0A316RG11-F1
#
_cell.length_a   1.000
_cell.length_b   1.000
_cell.length_c   1.000
_cell.angle_alpha   90.00
_cell.angle_beta   90.00
_cell.angle_gamma   90.00
#
_symmetry.space_group_name_H-M   'P 1'
#
loop_
_entity.id
_entity.type
_entity.pdbx_description
1 polymer ?
#
loop_
_entity_poly.entity_id
_entity_poly.type
_entity_poly.pdbx_seq_one_letter_code
_entity_poly.pdbx_strand_id
1 'polypeptide(L)'
;MGRSCYVIKNKEGGVDNVLAPNDQPSGLYQRAMEVLGDQKQALSVWGTAYSPDFVSFFGDWMSMPSEYGLDSNGEPRYDDVMSFIKQKNYAVGNFMADEVKDINNTITSLGVDNINDLNDMIVPNFLSGGDIFINRYNLERSGMYDADEIDNIMTNRLEYERVRDMMRRIVDFMSEGDLNEKDTYFLSSESGLGDDYMIYEDVYDSLGKRRALNPIEVRDTIMRAVGGISDRREFDRAFTSVPYPSLALRYQEDQDYADRMYDMYRNMTRMEVRSQDGNTITDSYSNSTIPYISMPKDMKGLRDKVGEMINMDDFKDIKDVAGRLYDIAMDLSDMGVDISEAISDEMVISRPEDIRDLMASLDVMLSSIQNGDPVYDDFISDLDRITGKGNPIYEVQDTYFTGDRMVYVRSGKTSPSDMYDRNMLYVGRNIYHNTTPITDTDQAYEVLADIGIAQPSYLPTGVVPHGASRSDIGVVKDNIKKLVMDNISSSNTESMILARLIYQHPVTSKVDDVDIDREFRRYEARQGKDRDFIKSCISLRKIQIKERLKKSDLYNNVLRFLDFNGFYNVSLNHHDRGTLKNIEISLPDGQVRDLLFDVAIESSDSSMRDLFYLDRQDRMMDVGFYRYLYQRNPGLLREVNGGVEARPDGLFLARGRYDDFVSFQSGLYEKVGETVNGGIYSFVDNFIYSDPSSYQDSMVRKIGDVTVRSDDNRLSRVEDNPSSSKIINEYTANTNRLMRDFSCN
;
A
#
# COMPACT_ATOMS: atom_id res chain seq x y z
N MET A 1 3.65 42.25 -12.41
CA MET A 1 3.40 42.60 -11.00
C MET A 1 3.11 41.33 -10.21
N GLY A 2 3.59 41.20 -8.97
CA GLY A 2 3.28 40.03 -8.14
C GLY A 2 1.84 40.08 -7.61
N ARG A 3 1.16 38.93 -7.49
CA ARG A 3 -0.24 38.83 -7.03
C ARG A 3 -0.51 39.47 -5.65
N SER A 4 0.54 39.62 -4.84
CA SER A 4 0.51 40.31 -3.54
C SER A 4 0.20 41.81 -3.64
N CYS A 5 0.34 42.44 -4.80
CA CYS A 5 0.06 43.86 -5.00
C CYS A 5 -1.44 44.18 -5.12
N TYR A 6 -2.28 43.17 -5.35
CA TYR A 6 -3.74 43.33 -5.50
C TYR A 6 -4.52 43.02 -4.21
N VAL A 7 -3.86 42.55 -3.14
CA VAL A 7 -4.47 42.30 -1.83
C VAL A 7 -4.01 43.38 -0.85
N ILE A 8 -4.90 44.34 -0.55
CA ILE A 8 -4.67 45.42 0.40
C ILE A 8 -4.96 44.89 1.80
N LYS A 9 -4.01 45.01 2.72
CA LYS A 9 -4.15 44.59 4.11
C LYS A 9 -4.32 45.79 5.04
N ASN A 10 -5.12 45.63 6.08
CA ASN A 10 -5.27 46.61 7.14
C ASN A 10 -4.06 46.58 8.10
N LYS A 11 -4.01 47.52 9.05
CA LYS A 11 -2.89 47.66 10.00
C LYS A 11 -2.71 46.45 10.95
N GLU A 12 -3.74 45.60 11.06
CA GLU A 12 -3.77 44.41 11.90
C GLU A 12 -3.41 43.14 11.11
N GLY A 13 -3.14 43.27 9.80
CA GLY A 13 -2.75 42.18 8.90
C GLY A 13 -3.91 41.42 8.27
N GLY A 14 -5.16 41.81 8.55
CA GLY A 14 -6.37 41.34 7.87
C GLY A 14 -6.52 41.95 6.47
N VAL A 15 -7.32 41.34 5.60
CA VAL A 15 -7.55 41.85 4.23
C VAL A 15 -8.54 43.00 4.31
N ASP A 16 -8.11 44.18 3.87
CA ASP A 16 -8.92 45.40 3.79
C ASP A 16 -9.67 45.46 2.45
N ASN A 17 -8.98 45.15 1.35
CA ASN A 17 -9.56 45.14 0.01
C ASN A 17 -8.81 44.20 -0.94
N VAL A 18 -9.47 43.71 -1.98
CA VAL A 18 -8.88 42.93 -3.06
C VAL A 18 -9.23 43.62 -4.38
N LEU A 19 -8.25 43.84 -5.24
CA LEU A 19 -8.41 44.57 -6.49
C LEU A 19 -8.47 43.61 -7.69
N ALA A 20 -9.30 43.96 -8.67
CA ALA A 20 -9.33 43.39 -10.00
C ALA A 20 -8.22 43.98 -10.90
N PRO A 21 -7.98 43.44 -12.11
CA PRO A 21 -6.91 43.90 -13.00
C PRO A 21 -7.08 45.34 -13.50
N ASN A 22 -8.27 45.92 -13.33
CA ASN A 22 -8.60 47.30 -13.65
C ASN A 22 -8.44 48.27 -12.44
N ASP A 23 -7.79 47.81 -11.37
CA ASP A 23 -7.57 48.53 -10.10
C ASP A 23 -8.85 48.92 -9.33
N GLN A 24 -10.01 48.38 -9.71
CA GLN A 24 -11.26 48.50 -8.95
C GLN A 24 -11.41 47.36 -7.94
N PRO A 25 -12.27 47.48 -6.91
CA PRO A 25 -12.57 46.37 -6.00
C PRO A 25 -13.02 45.11 -6.76
N SER A 26 -12.44 43.95 -6.46
CA SER A 26 -12.70 42.69 -7.15
C SER A 26 -14.15 42.24 -6.98
N GLY A 27 -14.86 42.09 -8.10
CA GLY A 27 -16.24 41.62 -8.12
C GLY A 27 -16.32 40.15 -7.75
N LEU A 28 -15.36 39.36 -8.25
CA LEU A 28 -15.19 37.94 -7.93
C LEU A 28 -14.95 37.72 -6.43
N TYR A 29 -14.04 38.46 -5.81
CA TYR A 29 -13.75 38.33 -4.38
C TYR A 29 -14.95 38.74 -3.51
N GLN A 30 -15.63 39.84 -3.85
CA GLN A 30 -16.83 40.27 -3.14
C GLN A 30 -17.92 39.20 -3.22
N ARG A 31 -18.16 38.65 -4.41
CA ARG A 31 -19.14 37.58 -4.58
C ARG A 31 -18.76 36.32 -3.80
N ALA A 32 -17.49 35.94 -3.80
CA ALA A 32 -17.00 34.81 -3.02
C ALA A 32 -17.15 35.03 -1.51
N MET A 33 -16.90 36.25 -1.02
CA MET A 33 -17.14 36.63 0.37
C MET A 33 -18.62 36.56 0.75
N GLU A 34 -19.52 37.02 -0.12
CA GLU A 34 -20.97 36.93 0.10
C GLU A 34 -21.46 35.49 0.22
N VAL A 35 -20.92 34.59 -0.60
CA VAL A 35 -21.38 33.19 -0.67
C VAL A 35 -20.73 32.33 0.41
N LEU A 36 -19.43 32.47 0.66
CA LEU A 36 -18.67 31.58 1.54
C LEU A 36 -18.57 32.10 2.98
N GLY A 37 -18.67 33.41 3.19
CA GLY A 37 -18.54 34.02 4.52
C GLY A 37 -17.16 33.91 5.16
N ASP A 38 -16.18 33.29 4.50
CA ASP A 38 -14.81 33.09 5.00
C ASP A 38 -13.79 33.79 4.09
N GLN A 39 -13.00 34.68 4.70
CA GLN A 39 -12.02 35.52 4.01
C GLN A 39 -10.90 34.71 3.33
N LYS A 40 -10.49 33.59 3.94
CA LYS A 40 -9.42 32.75 3.40
C LYS A 40 -9.92 31.95 2.20
N GLN A 41 -11.14 31.41 2.29
CA GLN A 41 -11.77 30.70 1.17
C GLN A 41 -12.09 31.64 0.01
N ALA A 42 -12.63 32.84 0.28
CA ALA A 42 -12.90 33.83 -0.76
C ALA A 42 -11.62 34.29 -1.48
N LEU A 43 -10.53 34.49 -0.75
CA LEU A 43 -9.21 34.75 -1.35
C LEU A 43 -8.71 33.58 -2.21
N SER A 44 -8.99 32.34 -1.79
CA SER A 44 -8.63 31.15 -2.56
C SER A 44 -9.40 31.07 -3.87
N VAL A 45 -10.70 31.36 -3.87
CA VAL A 45 -11.52 31.45 -5.10
C VAL A 45 -10.97 32.53 -6.02
N TRP A 46 -10.78 33.74 -5.50
CA TRP A 46 -10.19 34.83 -6.26
C TRP A 46 -8.84 34.43 -6.87
N GLY A 47 -7.92 33.89 -6.05
CA GLY A 47 -6.58 33.48 -6.50
C GLY A 47 -6.58 32.36 -7.54
N THR A 48 -7.64 31.52 -7.57
CA THR A 48 -7.79 30.42 -8.53
C THR A 48 -8.00 30.94 -9.95
N ALA A 49 -8.80 32.00 -10.14
CA ALA A 49 -9.07 32.61 -11.45
C ALA A 49 -7.78 33.08 -12.17
N TYR A 50 -6.72 33.34 -11.39
CA TYR A 50 -5.42 33.77 -11.89
C TYR A 50 -4.40 32.63 -11.97
N SER A 51 -4.74 31.41 -11.56
CA SER A 51 -3.82 30.26 -11.64
C SER A 51 -3.53 29.86 -13.09
N PRO A 52 -2.31 29.39 -13.41
CA PRO A 52 -2.01 28.88 -14.75
C PRO A 52 -2.98 27.77 -15.19
N ASP A 53 -3.39 26.90 -14.27
CA ASP A 53 -4.35 25.83 -14.54
C ASP A 53 -5.71 26.37 -14.97
N PHE A 54 -6.23 27.38 -14.25
CA PHE A 54 -7.50 28.01 -14.61
C PHE A 54 -7.40 28.72 -15.96
N VAL A 55 -6.29 29.43 -16.22
CA VAL A 55 -6.06 30.10 -17.50
C VAL A 55 -5.97 29.08 -18.65
N SER A 56 -5.36 27.92 -18.42
CA SER A 56 -5.32 26.84 -19.42
C SER A 56 -6.70 26.24 -19.67
N PHE A 57 -7.57 26.22 -18.67
CA PHE A 57 -8.93 25.67 -18.75
C PHE A 57 -9.93 26.66 -19.37
N PHE A 58 -10.00 27.86 -18.80
CA PHE A 58 -10.96 28.91 -19.16
C PHE A 58 -10.53 29.71 -20.39
N GLY A 59 -9.23 29.69 -20.71
CA GLY A 59 -8.61 30.52 -21.75
C GLY A 59 -7.90 31.74 -21.17
N ASP A 60 -7.00 32.35 -21.97
CA ASP A 60 -6.21 33.53 -21.58
C ASP A 60 -7.05 34.81 -21.60
N TRP A 61 -7.99 34.87 -20.66
CA TRP A 61 -8.94 35.94 -20.46
C TRP A 61 -8.29 37.27 -20.10
N MET A 62 -7.06 37.25 -19.57
CA MET A 62 -6.30 38.45 -19.25
C MET A 62 -5.71 39.11 -20.51
N SER A 63 -5.32 38.32 -21.51
CA SER A 63 -4.77 38.85 -22.78
C SER A 63 -5.84 39.19 -23.81
N MET A 64 -7.00 38.54 -23.76
CA MET A 64 -8.09 38.71 -24.75
C MET A 64 -9.48 38.87 -24.08
N PRO A 65 -9.69 39.88 -23.23
CA PRO A 65 -10.91 40.00 -22.40
C PRO A 65 -12.21 40.14 -23.20
N SER A 66 -12.16 40.57 -24.46
CA SER A 66 -13.34 40.71 -25.34
C SER A 66 -13.92 39.38 -25.82
N GLU A 67 -13.20 38.28 -25.67
CA GLU A 67 -13.62 36.94 -26.14
C GLU A 67 -14.32 36.10 -25.06
N TYR A 68 -14.34 36.58 -23.80
CA TYR A 68 -14.83 35.82 -22.65
C TYR A 68 -15.97 36.53 -21.92
N GLY A 69 -16.85 35.75 -21.29
CA GLY A 69 -18.00 36.24 -20.53
C GLY A 69 -17.65 36.79 -19.15
N LEU A 70 -16.80 37.82 -19.09
CA LEU A 70 -16.29 38.39 -17.83
C LEU A 70 -17.34 39.19 -17.04
N ASP A 71 -17.05 39.44 -15.77
CA ASP A 71 -17.82 40.33 -14.91
C ASP A 71 -17.57 41.82 -15.23
N SER A 72 -18.25 42.72 -14.51
CA SER A 72 -18.12 44.16 -14.74
C SER A 72 -16.72 44.72 -14.48
N ASN A 73 -15.88 43.98 -13.76
CA ASN A 73 -14.53 44.39 -13.37
C ASN A 73 -13.46 43.69 -14.23
N GLY A 74 -13.88 42.93 -15.24
CA GLY A 74 -13.00 42.22 -16.16
C GLY A 74 -12.43 40.93 -15.58
N GLU A 75 -13.05 40.36 -14.55
CA GLU A 75 -12.66 39.06 -13.96
C GLU A 75 -13.61 37.94 -14.43
N PRO A 76 -13.19 36.67 -14.44
CA PRO A 76 -14.10 35.54 -14.63
C PRO A 76 -15.22 35.56 -13.58
N ARG A 77 -16.41 35.08 -13.95
CA ARG A 77 -17.54 35.09 -13.03
C ARG A 77 -17.31 34.07 -11.92
N TYR A 78 -17.88 34.34 -10.75
CA TYR A 78 -17.82 33.42 -9.61
C TYR A 78 -18.21 31.98 -9.99
N ASP A 79 -19.29 31.81 -10.77
CA ASP A 79 -19.77 30.49 -11.18
C ASP A 79 -18.80 29.76 -12.11
N ASP A 80 -18.06 30.48 -12.97
CA ASP A 80 -17.04 29.89 -13.85
C ASP A 80 -15.85 29.38 -13.05
N VAL A 81 -15.38 30.19 -12.09
CA VAL A 81 -14.27 29.83 -11.19
C VAL A 81 -14.66 28.68 -10.28
N MET A 82 -15.87 28.70 -9.73
CA MET A 82 -16.38 27.60 -8.90
C MET A 82 -16.60 26.33 -9.72
N SER A 83 -17.01 26.42 -10.99
CA SER A 83 -17.14 25.26 -11.88
C SER A 83 -15.79 24.62 -12.14
N PHE A 84 -14.75 25.43 -12.39
CA PHE A 84 -13.37 24.92 -12.50
C PHE A 84 -12.89 24.29 -11.19
N ILE A 85 -13.12 24.95 -10.03
CA ILE A 85 -12.74 24.40 -8.73
C ILE A 85 -13.43 23.05 -8.49
N LYS A 86 -14.73 22.96 -8.79
CA LYS A 86 -15.48 21.71 -8.70
C LYS A 86 -14.91 20.65 -9.63
N GLN A 87 -14.62 21.01 -10.89
CA GLN A 87 -14.06 20.09 -11.87
C GLN A 87 -12.69 19.56 -11.47
N LYS A 88 -11.84 20.42 -10.90
CA LYS A 88 -10.53 20.05 -10.38
C LYS A 88 -10.63 19.11 -9.16
N ASN A 89 -11.74 19.17 -8.43
CA ASN A 89 -11.96 18.36 -7.24
C ASN A 89 -12.75 17.07 -7.52
N TYR A 90 -13.23 16.84 -8.75
CA TYR A 90 -13.85 15.56 -9.10
C TYR A 90 -12.81 14.44 -9.05
N ALA A 91 -13.16 13.38 -8.33
CA ALA A 91 -12.32 12.18 -8.26
C ALA A 91 -12.44 11.37 -9.56
N VAL A 92 -13.67 11.22 -10.06
CA VAL A 92 -14.06 10.33 -11.16
C VAL A 92 -15.25 10.95 -11.90
N GLY A 93 -15.22 10.96 -13.23
CA GLY A 93 -16.25 11.64 -14.02
C GLY A 93 -16.57 13.05 -13.49
N ASN A 94 -17.83 13.24 -13.09
CA ASN A 94 -18.32 14.47 -12.46
C ASN A 94 -18.66 14.31 -10.96
N PHE A 95 -18.07 13.30 -10.29
CA PHE A 95 -18.34 12.96 -8.88
C PHE A 95 -17.17 13.31 -7.96
N MET A 96 -17.49 13.86 -6.79
CA MET A 96 -16.55 14.07 -5.69
C MET A 96 -16.20 12.75 -5.00
N ALA A 97 -15.09 12.74 -4.26
CA ALA A 97 -14.61 11.57 -3.54
C ALA A 97 -15.70 10.86 -2.69
N ASP A 98 -16.42 11.61 -1.85
CA ASP A 98 -17.45 11.02 -0.98
C ASP A 98 -18.69 10.56 -1.77
N GLU A 99 -18.95 11.14 -2.93
CA GLU A 99 -20.05 10.72 -3.81
C GLU A 99 -19.72 9.40 -4.51
N VAL A 100 -18.46 9.20 -4.90
CA VAL A 100 -18.00 7.89 -5.42
C VAL A 100 -18.11 6.81 -4.35
N LYS A 101 -17.78 7.12 -3.08
CA LYS A 101 -17.98 6.19 -1.97
C LYS A 101 -19.44 5.85 -1.74
N ASP A 102 -20.32 6.85 -1.77
CA ASP A 102 -21.76 6.67 -1.63
C ASP A 102 -22.34 5.81 -2.78
N ILE A 103 -21.91 6.06 -4.02
CA ILE A 103 -22.29 5.25 -5.18
C ILE A 103 -21.83 3.79 -4.98
N ASN A 104 -20.56 3.58 -4.61
CA ASN A 104 -20.03 2.24 -4.36
C ASN A 104 -20.70 1.53 -3.20
N ASN A 105 -21.09 2.26 -2.15
CA ASN A 105 -21.89 1.75 -1.05
C ASN A 105 -23.24 1.23 -1.56
N THR A 106 -23.94 2.04 -2.36
CA THR A 106 -25.22 1.65 -2.95
C THR A 106 -25.06 0.42 -3.86
N ILE A 107 -24.09 0.43 -4.78
CA ILE A 107 -23.80 -0.71 -5.68
C ILE A 107 -23.56 -1.99 -4.85
N THR A 108 -22.72 -1.91 -3.81
CA THR A 108 -22.42 -3.01 -2.90
C THR A 108 -23.67 -3.50 -2.18
N SER A 109 -24.47 -2.58 -1.63
CA SER A 109 -25.69 -2.90 -0.86
C SER A 109 -26.79 -3.55 -1.70
N LEU A 110 -26.82 -3.26 -3.00
CA LEU A 110 -27.78 -3.82 -3.95
C LEU A 110 -27.29 -5.14 -4.55
N GLY A 111 -26.03 -5.52 -4.31
CA GLY A 111 -25.41 -6.71 -4.92
C GLY A 111 -25.29 -6.61 -6.44
N VAL A 112 -25.08 -5.40 -6.97
CA VAL A 112 -24.84 -5.15 -8.39
C VAL A 112 -23.37 -4.85 -8.66
N ASP A 113 -22.90 -4.97 -9.91
CA ASP A 113 -21.46 -4.97 -10.20
C ASP A 113 -20.92 -3.55 -10.42
N ASN A 114 -21.71 -2.67 -11.06
CA ASN A 114 -21.21 -1.36 -11.47
C ASN A 114 -22.29 -0.30 -11.65
N ILE A 115 -21.87 0.93 -11.97
CA ILE A 115 -22.77 2.06 -12.15
C ILE A 115 -23.76 1.89 -13.32
N ASN A 116 -23.45 1.08 -14.35
CA ASN A 116 -24.44 0.77 -15.39
C ASN A 116 -25.63 0.02 -14.79
N ASP A 117 -25.36 -1.00 -13.97
CA ASP A 117 -26.42 -1.80 -13.33
C ASP A 117 -27.25 -0.94 -12.37
N LEU A 118 -26.59 -0.04 -11.63
CA LEU A 118 -27.28 0.93 -10.79
C LEU A 118 -28.17 1.86 -11.62
N ASN A 119 -27.67 2.38 -12.74
CA ASN A 119 -28.44 3.22 -13.65
C ASN A 119 -29.63 2.47 -14.28
N ASP A 120 -29.46 1.19 -14.61
CA ASP A 120 -30.51 0.30 -15.10
C ASP A 120 -31.61 0.05 -14.06
N MET A 121 -31.31 0.19 -12.76
CA MET A 121 -32.33 0.22 -11.71
C MET A 121 -32.98 1.60 -11.56
N ILE A 122 -32.22 2.70 -11.71
CA ILE A 122 -32.71 4.06 -11.52
C ILE A 122 -33.67 4.48 -12.65
N VAL A 123 -33.24 4.38 -13.90
CA VAL A 123 -33.96 4.91 -15.07
C VAL A 123 -35.40 4.39 -15.18
N PRO A 124 -35.68 3.07 -15.17
CA PRO A 124 -37.04 2.58 -15.39
C PRO A 124 -37.99 2.83 -14.22
N ASN A 125 -37.46 3.10 -13.01
CA ASN A 125 -38.27 3.28 -11.80
C ASN A 125 -38.50 4.75 -11.44
N PHE A 126 -37.56 5.64 -11.75
CA PHE A 126 -37.59 7.03 -11.28
C PHE A 126 -37.56 8.07 -12.40
N LEU A 127 -37.06 7.76 -13.60
CA LEU A 127 -37.01 8.74 -14.69
C LEU A 127 -38.37 8.81 -15.41
N SER A 128 -39.06 9.93 -15.30
CA SER A 128 -40.37 10.15 -15.93
C SER A 128 -40.48 11.57 -16.49
N GLY A 129 -40.80 11.68 -17.78
CA GLY A 129 -40.95 12.99 -18.44
C GLY A 129 -39.65 13.79 -18.52
N GLY A 130 -38.50 13.10 -18.47
CA GLY A 130 -37.18 13.72 -18.37
C GLY A 130 -36.81 14.15 -16.95
N ASP A 131 -37.71 14.05 -15.95
CA ASP A 131 -37.41 14.37 -14.56
C ASP A 131 -37.23 13.13 -13.64
N ILE A 132 -36.53 13.26 -12.51
CA ILE A 132 -36.46 12.23 -11.45
C ILE A 132 -37.68 12.40 -10.54
N PHE A 133 -38.53 11.38 -10.50
CA PHE A 133 -39.76 11.36 -9.73
C PHE A 133 -39.72 10.31 -8.61
N ILE A 134 -39.51 10.78 -7.38
CA ILE A 134 -39.45 9.94 -6.18
C ILE A 134 -40.79 9.99 -5.46
N ASN A 135 -41.35 8.82 -5.17
CA ASN A 135 -42.49 8.66 -4.29
C ASN A 135 -42.43 7.26 -3.66
N ARG A 136 -43.23 7.03 -2.62
CA ARG A 136 -43.25 5.75 -1.90
C ARG A 136 -43.49 4.54 -2.82
N TYR A 137 -44.42 4.64 -3.77
CA TYR A 137 -44.70 3.54 -4.70
C TYR A 137 -43.50 3.20 -5.60
N ASN A 138 -42.80 4.21 -6.11
CA ASN A 138 -41.60 4.00 -6.94
C ASN A 138 -40.44 3.41 -6.12
N LEU A 139 -40.26 3.86 -4.87
CA LEU A 139 -39.23 3.34 -3.96
C LEU A 139 -39.48 1.88 -3.57
N GLU A 140 -40.73 1.53 -3.23
CA GLU A 140 -41.11 0.14 -2.91
C GLU A 140 -40.98 -0.79 -4.13
N ARG A 141 -41.41 -0.31 -5.31
CA ARG A 141 -41.38 -1.08 -6.54
C ARG A 141 -39.96 -1.31 -7.07
N SER A 142 -39.03 -0.38 -6.85
CA SER A 142 -37.67 -0.50 -7.38
C SER A 142 -36.90 -1.67 -6.75
N GLY A 143 -37.29 -2.09 -5.53
CA GLY A 143 -36.56 -3.08 -4.76
C GLY A 143 -35.21 -2.58 -4.24
N MET A 144 -34.90 -1.29 -4.40
CA MET A 144 -33.62 -0.71 -3.99
C MET A 144 -33.59 -0.38 -2.50
N TYR A 145 -34.73 -0.17 -1.85
CA TYR A 145 -34.82 0.41 -0.51
C TYR A 145 -35.60 -0.47 0.46
N ASP A 146 -35.15 -0.54 1.70
CA ASP A 146 -35.91 -1.12 2.81
C ASP A 146 -36.95 -0.14 3.38
N ALA A 147 -37.80 -0.60 4.30
CA ALA A 147 -38.88 0.22 4.86
C ALA A 147 -38.38 1.46 5.63
N ASP A 148 -37.25 1.34 6.33
CA ASP A 148 -36.69 2.43 7.13
C ASP A 148 -36.03 3.48 6.22
N GLU A 149 -35.32 3.05 5.17
CA GLU A 149 -34.76 3.90 4.14
C GLU A 149 -35.85 4.69 3.40
N ILE A 150 -36.95 4.02 3.03
CA ILE A 150 -38.12 4.66 2.41
C ILE A 150 -38.71 5.71 3.34
N ASP A 151 -38.91 5.38 4.61
CA ASP A 151 -39.47 6.30 5.59
C ASP A 151 -38.55 7.51 5.79
N ASN A 152 -37.23 7.32 5.85
CA ASN A 152 -36.26 8.40 5.93
C ASN A 152 -36.37 9.35 4.73
N ILE A 153 -36.36 8.82 3.49
CA ILE A 153 -36.47 9.61 2.26
C ILE A 153 -37.79 10.38 2.20
N MET A 154 -38.91 9.74 2.55
CA MET A 154 -40.24 10.33 2.41
C MET A 154 -40.59 11.35 3.50
N THR A 155 -39.96 11.26 4.67
CA THR A 155 -40.23 12.15 5.81
C THR A 155 -39.22 13.29 5.96
N ASN A 156 -38.01 13.14 5.40
CA ASN A 156 -36.97 14.16 5.44
C ASN A 156 -36.79 14.84 4.08
N ARG A 157 -37.19 16.12 3.99
CA ARG A 157 -37.09 16.90 2.75
C ARG A 157 -35.64 17.05 2.25
N LEU A 158 -34.66 17.16 3.15
CA LEU A 158 -33.27 17.31 2.74
C LEU A 158 -32.75 16.03 2.09
N GLU A 159 -33.09 14.86 2.66
CA GLU A 159 -32.73 13.57 2.07
C GLU A 159 -33.44 13.35 0.74
N TYR A 160 -34.73 13.68 0.65
CA TYR A 160 -35.47 13.62 -0.62
C TYR A 160 -34.75 14.37 -1.75
N GLU A 161 -34.37 15.63 -1.52
CA GLU A 161 -33.68 16.45 -2.53
C GLU A 161 -32.29 15.89 -2.84
N ARG A 162 -31.55 15.42 -1.83
CA ARG A 162 -30.23 14.82 -1.99
C ARG A 162 -30.27 13.57 -2.87
N VAL A 163 -31.21 12.66 -2.62
CA VAL A 163 -31.41 11.44 -3.42
C VAL A 163 -31.81 11.79 -4.85
N ARG A 164 -32.75 12.73 -5.02
CA ARG A 164 -33.19 13.17 -6.35
C ARG A 164 -32.02 13.72 -7.16
N ASP A 165 -31.21 14.59 -6.56
CA ASP A 165 -30.11 15.25 -7.23
C ASP A 165 -28.96 14.28 -7.55
N MET A 166 -28.70 13.30 -6.68
CA MET A 166 -27.70 12.25 -6.96
C MET A 166 -28.16 11.33 -8.09
N MET A 167 -29.41 10.85 -8.07
CA MET A 167 -29.98 10.03 -9.17
C MET A 167 -29.92 10.78 -10.50
N ARG A 168 -30.26 12.08 -10.50
CA ARG A 168 -30.16 12.94 -11.69
C ARG A 168 -28.75 12.94 -12.25
N ARG A 169 -27.75 13.17 -11.40
CA ARG A 169 -26.34 13.24 -11.83
C ARG A 169 -25.82 11.94 -12.38
N ILE A 170 -26.23 10.79 -11.81
CA ILE A 170 -25.92 9.47 -12.36
C ILE A 170 -26.52 9.34 -13.76
N VAL A 171 -27.81 9.64 -13.94
CA VAL A 171 -28.48 9.54 -15.25
C VAL A 171 -27.83 10.47 -16.29
N ASP A 172 -27.49 11.70 -15.90
CA ASP A 172 -26.85 12.68 -16.80
C ASP A 172 -25.43 12.22 -17.18
N PHE A 173 -24.62 11.79 -16.21
CA PHE A 173 -23.28 11.23 -16.45
C PHE A 173 -23.33 10.03 -17.42
N MET A 174 -24.27 9.11 -17.21
CA MET A 174 -24.46 7.94 -18.08
C MET A 174 -24.95 8.31 -19.49
N SER A 175 -25.48 9.51 -19.69
CA SER A 175 -25.96 10.00 -20.98
C SER A 175 -24.86 10.70 -21.81
N GLU A 176 -23.72 11.05 -21.20
CA GLU A 176 -22.65 11.85 -21.83
C GLU A 176 -21.68 11.02 -22.70
N GLY A 177 -21.65 9.68 -22.57
CA GLY A 177 -20.83 8.80 -23.41
C GLY A 177 -20.40 7.50 -22.72
N ASP A 178 -19.44 6.79 -23.33
CA ASP A 178 -18.88 5.55 -22.78
C ASP A 178 -17.95 5.81 -21.59
N LEU A 179 -18.06 4.98 -20.55
CA LEU A 179 -17.16 5.01 -19.39
C LEU A 179 -15.73 4.69 -19.83
N ASN A 180 -14.77 5.50 -19.38
CA ASN A 180 -13.35 5.14 -19.54
C ASN A 180 -12.93 4.08 -18.49
N GLU A 181 -11.71 3.57 -18.61
CA GLU A 181 -11.18 2.52 -17.71
C GLU A 181 -11.14 2.97 -16.24
N LYS A 182 -10.80 4.25 -15.98
CA LYS A 182 -10.78 4.84 -14.65
C LYS A 182 -12.18 4.92 -14.04
N ASP A 183 -13.17 5.39 -14.81
CA ASP A 183 -14.56 5.48 -14.36
C ASP A 183 -15.12 4.09 -14.04
N THR A 184 -14.88 3.13 -14.93
CA THR A 184 -15.25 1.72 -14.72
C THR A 184 -14.57 1.15 -13.47
N TYR A 185 -13.30 1.50 -13.24
CA TYR A 185 -12.56 1.04 -12.07
C TYR A 185 -13.15 1.59 -10.77
N PHE A 186 -13.42 2.88 -10.67
CA PHE A 186 -13.86 3.48 -9.41
C PHE A 186 -15.36 3.39 -9.15
N LEU A 187 -16.19 3.23 -10.18
CA LEU A 187 -17.66 3.14 -10.07
C LEU A 187 -18.14 1.70 -10.21
N SER A 188 -17.50 0.79 -9.48
CA SER A 188 -17.80 -0.64 -9.44
C SER A 188 -17.57 -1.24 -8.05
N SER A 189 -18.30 -2.29 -7.72
CA SER A 189 -18.10 -3.07 -6.50
C SER A 189 -17.31 -4.35 -6.79
N GLU A 190 -16.78 -4.98 -5.74
CA GLU A 190 -16.21 -6.33 -5.80
C GLU A 190 -16.96 -7.34 -4.92
N SER A 191 -18.10 -6.94 -4.36
CA SER A 191 -18.74 -7.68 -3.28
C SER A 191 -19.66 -8.77 -3.82
N GLY A 192 -19.08 -9.91 -4.18
CA GLY A 192 -19.80 -11.18 -4.39
C GLY A 192 -20.08 -11.97 -3.10
N LEU A 193 -19.98 -11.33 -1.93
CA LEU A 193 -20.02 -12.01 -0.61
C LEU A 193 -21.43 -12.19 -0.02
N GLY A 194 -22.47 -11.63 -0.64
CA GLY A 194 -23.87 -11.76 -0.19
C GLY A 194 -24.16 -11.15 1.18
N ASP A 195 -25.39 -11.34 1.66
CA ASP A 195 -25.93 -10.71 2.88
C ASP A 195 -25.32 -11.23 4.20
N ASP A 196 -24.49 -12.27 4.15
CA ASP A 196 -23.94 -12.91 5.34
C ASP A 196 -22.88 -12.05 6.05
N TYR A 197 -22.36 -11.00 5.39
CA TYR A 197 -21.33 -10.11 5.94
C TYR A 197 -21.74 -8.63 5.93
N MET A 198 -22.98 -8.33 5.57
CA MET A 198 -23.48 -6.96 5.50
C MET A 198 -23.74 -6.43 6.91
N ILE A 199 -23.04 -5.35 7.26
CA ILE A 199 -23.25 -4.60 8.51
C ILE A 199 -23.56 -3.16 8.13
N TYR A 200 -24.71 -2.68 8.59
CA TYR A 200 -25.16 -1.32 8.34
C TYR A 200 -24.88 -0.41 9.54
N GLU A 201 -24.45 0.80 9.24
CA GLU A 201 -24.33 1.91 10.19
C GLU A 201 -25.64 2.73 10.20
N ASP A 202 -25.87 3.49 11.29
CA ASP A 202 -27.01 4.41 11.43
C ASP A 202 -26.81 5.73 10.65
N VAL A 203 -26.22 5.65 9.45
CA VAL A 203 -25.92 6.79 8.58
C VAL A 203 -26.35 6.46 7.16
N TYR A 204 -26.95 7.43 6.46
CA TYR A 204 -27.42 7.28 5.09
C TYR A 204 -26.46 7.96 4.10
N ASP A 205 -26.27 7.33 2.94
CA ASP A 205 -25.51 7.88 1.82
C ASP A 205 -26.33 8.85 0.97
N SER A 206 -25.71 9.48 -0.04
CA SER A 206 -26.39 10.44 -0.93
C SER A 206 -27.48 9.83 -1.82
N LEU A 207 -27.59 8.50 -1.92
CA LEU A 207 -28.68 7.80 -2.59
C LEU A 207 -29.76 7.33 -1.61
N GLY A 208 -29.62 7.66 -0.33
CA GLY A 208 -30.59 7.34 0.73
C GLY A 208 -30.50 5.90 1.22
N LYS A 209 -29.43 5.19 0.88
CA LYS A 209 -29.14 3.84 1.38
C LYS A 209 -28.38 3.92 2.70
N ARG A 210 -28.60 2.96 3.59
CA ARG A 210 -27.78 2.80 4.79
C ARG A 210 -26.34 2.50 4.39
N ARG A 211 -25.40 3.15 5.05
CA ARG A 211 -23.97 2.91 4.83
C ARG A 211 -23.63 1.52 5.36
N ALA A 212 -23.04 0.70 4.50
CA ALA A 212 -22.53 -0.61 4.85
C ALA A 212 -21.02 -0.54 5.10
N LEU A 213 -20.55 -1.28 6.11
CA LEU A 213 -19.13 -1.58 6.24
C LEU A 213 -18.68 -2.43 5.05
N ASN A 214 -17.41 -2.32 4.64
CA ASN A 214 -16.88 -3.17 3.57
C ASN A 214 -17.04 -4.66 3.96
N PRO A 215 -17.86 -5.44 3.23
CA PRO A 215 -18.12 -6.84 3.57
C PRO A 215 -16.87 -7.71 3.55
N ILE A 216 -15.85 -7.34 2.76
CA ILE A 216 -14.56 -8.04 2.73
C ILE A 216 -13.78 -7.80 4.02
N GLU A 217 -13.76 -6.57 4.54
CA GLU A 217 -13.12 -6.26 5.83
C GLU A 217 -13.80 -7.04 6.97
N VAL A 218 -15.13 -7.14 6.94
CA VAL A 218 -15.92 -7.90 7.90
C VAL A 218 -15.59 -9.40 7.82
N ARG A 219 -15.66 -9.98 6.61
CA ARG A 219 -15.31 -11.39 6.35
C ARG A 219 -13.91 -11.71 6.83
N ASP A 220 -12.92 -10.90 6.48
CA ASP A 220 -11.52 -11.14 6.82
C ASP A 220 -11.30 -11.05 8.33
N THR A 221 -11.99 -10.13 9.01
CA THR A 221 -11.97 -10.03 10.48
C THR A 221 -12.54 -11.29 11.13
N ILE A 222 -13.68 -11.80 10.64
CA ILE A 222 -14.25 -13.07 11.11
C ILE A 222 -13.27 -14.22 10.81
N MET A 223 -12.79 -14.32 9.57
CA MET A 223 -11.88 -15.37 9.11
C MET A 223 -10.63 -15.45 9.97
N ARG A 224 -9.99 -14.32 10.30
CA ARG A 224 -8.82 -14.30 11.20
C ARG A 224 -9.17 -14.73 12.63
N ALA A 225 -10.37 -14.40 13.11
CA ALA A 225 -10.80 -14.74 14.46
C ALA A 225 -11.13 -16.23 14.63
N VAL A 226 -11.83 -16.84 13.65
CA VAL A 226 -12.42 -18.18 13.80
C VAL A 226 -11.90 -19.24 12.82
N GLY A 227 -11.14 -18.82 11.81
CA GLY A 227 -10.59 -19.68 10.77
C GLY A 227 -9.73 -20.82 11.31
N GLY A 228 -10.03 -22.05 10.87
CA GLY A 228 -9.32 -23.26 11.27
C GLY A 228 -9.59 -23.74 12.71
N ILE A 229 -10.49 -23.09 13.47
CA ILE A 229 -10.92 -23.59 14.77
C ILE A 229 -11.90 -24.74 14.56
N SER A 230 -11.43 -25.97 14.82
CA SER A 230 -12.24 -27.18 14.65
C SER A 230 -13.17 -27.47 15.84
N ASP A 231 -12.81 -27.06 17.07
CA ASP A 231 -13.67 -27.25 18.24
C ASP A 231 -14.84 -26.26 18.22
N ARG A 232 -16.09 -26.77 18.25
CA ARG A 232 -17.27 -25.92 18.12
C ARG A 232 -17.41 -24.93 19.28
N ARG A 233 -17.10 -25.32 20.52
CA ARG A 233 -17.27 -24.42 21.68
C ARG A 233 -16.23 -23.31 21.70
N GLU A 234 -15.03 -23.59 21.23
CA GLU A 234 -14.00 -22.58 21.01
C GLU A 234 -14.41 -21.64 19.86
N PHE A 235 -14.94 -22.19 18.77
CA PHE A 235 -15.46 -21.41 17.65
C PHE A 235 -16.57 -20.45 18.08
N ASP A 236 -17.60 -20.94 18.77
CA ASP A 236 -18.75 -20.14 19.20
C ASP A 236 -18.31 -18.94 20.08
N ARG A 237 -17.34 -19.18 20.98
CA ARG A 237 -16.76 -18.14 21.84
C ARG A 237 -15.96 -17.11 21.05
N ALA A 238 -15.14 -17.57 20.10
CA ALA A 238 -14.35 -16.71 19.23
C ALA A 238 -15.25 -15.85 18.34
N PHE A 239 -16.30 -16.44 17.75
CA PHE A 239 -17.26 -15.73 16.91
C PHE A 239 -18.03 -14.65 17.70
N THR A 240 -18.47 -14.98 18.91
CA THR A 240 -19.19 -14.01 19.77
C THR A 240 -18.31 -12.83 20.19
N SER A 241 -16.99 -12.98 20.11
CA SER A 241 -16.01 -11.94 20.49
C SER A 241 -15.57 -11.07 19.31
N VAL A 242 -16.09 -11.32 18.09
CA VAL A 242 -15.87 -10.46 16.92
C VAL A 242 -16.49 -9.07 17.17
N PRO A 243 -15.83 -7.97 16.76
CA PRO A 243 -16.26 -6.59 17.07
C PRO A 243 -17.49 -6.11 16.26
N TYR A 244 -18.45 -6.99 15.99
CA TYR A 244 -19.66 -6.72 15.22
C TYR A 244 -20.90 -7.24 15.98
N PRO A 245 -21.48 -6.43 16.89
CA PRO A 245 -22.57 -6.87 17.75
C PRO A 245 -23.79 -7.41 17.00
N SER A 246 -24.13 -6.83 15.84
CA SER A 246 -25.23 -7.28 14.99
C SER A 246 -25.00 -8.70 14.44
N LEU A 247 -23.78 -9.03 14.02
CA LEU A 247 -23.44 -10.38 13.56
C LEU A 247 -23.34 -11.37 14.71
N ALA A 248 -22.82 -10.95 15.87
CA ALA A 248 -22.80 -11.79 17.06
C ALA A 248 -24.23 -12.14 17.53
N LEU A 249 -25.15 -11.17 17.47
CA LEU A 249 -26.57 -11.40 17.76
C LEU A 249 -27.20 -12.35 16.74
N ARG A 250 -27.00 -12.10 15.44
CA ARG A 250 -27.49 -13.00 14.37
C ARG A 250 -26.95 -14.43 14.54
N TYR A 251 -25.69 -14.58 14.91
CA TYR A 251 -25.09 -15.89 15.20
C TYR A 251 -25.75 -16.61 16.38
N GLN A 252 -26.23 -15.88 17.39
CA GLN A 252 -26.91 -16.45 18.54
C GLN A 252 -28.38 -16.78 18.26
N GLU A 253 -29.04 -16.00 17.41
CA GLU A 253 -30.49 -16.11 17.15
C GLU A 253 -30.82 -16.99 15.93
N ASP A 254 -29.96 -17.05 14.92
CA ASP A 254 -30.13 -17.82 13.68
C ASP A 254 -29.17 -19.02 13.66
N GLN A 255 -29.72 -20.19 14.01
CA GLN A 255 -28.98 -21.45 14.06
C GLN A 255 -28.43 -21.86 12.68
N ASP A 256 -29.19 -21.62 11.61
CA ASP A 256 -28.76 -21.99 10.26
C ASP A 256 -27.57 -21.13 9.84
N TYR A 257 -27.58 -19.84 10.18
CA TYR A 257 -26.43 -18.95 9.96
C TYR A 257 -25.22 -19.38 10.79
N ALA A 258 -25.41 -19.74 12.06
CA ALA A 258 -24.33 -20.19 12.93
C ALA A 258 -23.63 -21.46 12.42
N ASP A 259 -24.42 -22.43 11.94
CA ASP A 259 -23.91 -23.69 11.39
C ASP A 259 -23.20 -23.48 10.04
N ARG A 260 -23.72 -22.60 9.17
CA ARG A 260 -23.01 -22.20 7.93
C ARG A 260 -21.66 -21.57 8.22
N MET A 261 -21.60 -20.61 9.16
CA MET A 261 -20.36 -19.93 9.53
C MET A 261 -19.33 -20.92 10.10
N TYR A 262 -19.75 -21.85 10.97
CA TYR A 262 -18.87 -22.89 11.48
C TYR A 262 -18.34 -23.80 10.36
N ASP A 263 -19.21 -24.33 9.50
CA ASP A 263 -18.81 -25.25 8.44
C ASP A 263 -17.91 -24.59 7.37
N MET A 264 -18.11 -23.31 7.11
CA MET A 264 -17.28 -22.53 6.19
C MET A 264 -15.85 -22.36 6.71
N TYR A 265 -15.68 -21.97 7.97
CA TYR A 265 -14.36 -21.58 8.50
C TYR A 265 -13.58 -22.72 9.17
N ARG A 266 -14.25 -23.77 9.66
CA ARG A 266 -13.58 -24.88 10.37
C ARG A 266 -12.62 -25.69 9.50
N ASN A 267 -12.85 -25.72 8.19
CA ASN A 267 -12.08 -26.52 7.24
C ASN A 267 -10.85 -25.77 6.68
N MET A 268 -10.70 -24.50 7.05
CA MET A 268 -9.50 -23.73 6.72
C MET A 268 -8.30 -24.24 7.51
N THR A 269 -7.10 -24.01 6.97
CA THR A 269 -5.85 -24.34 7.65
C THR A 269 -5.34 -23.11 8.38
N ARG A 270 -5.12 -23.22 9.68
CA ARG A 270 -4.45 -22.20 10.49
C ARG A 270 -2.97 -22.54 10.64
N MET A 271 -2.10 -21.64 10.21
CA MET A 271 -0.67 -21.91 10.08
C MET A 271 0.18 -20.80 10.69
N GLU A 272 1.25 -21.18 11.39
CA GLU A 272 2.22 -20.21 11.91
C GLU A 272 2.95 -19.51 10.75
N VAL A 273 2.95 -18.19 10.78
CA VAL A 273 3.77 -17.40 9.88
C VAL A 273 5.22 -17.53 10.31
N ARG A 274 6.12 -17.82 9.36
CA ARG A 274 7.55 -17.99 9.65
C ARG A 274 8.40 -16.93 8.97
N SER A 275 9.53 -16.61 9.60
CA SER A 275 10.59 -15.81 8.99
C SER A 275 11.31 -16.65 7.93
N GLN A 276 12.14 -15.99 7.13
CA GLN A 276 13.00 -16.68 6.16
C GLN A 276 13.99 -17.66 6.82
N ASP A 277 14.26 -17.51 8.12
CA ASP A 277 15.09 -18.41 8.91
C ASP A 277 14.30 -19.56 9.55
N GLY A 278 12.99 -19.66 9.27
CA GLY A 278 12.12 -20.72 9.78
C GLY A 278 11.59 -20.49 11.20
N ASN A 279 11.87 -19.33 11.81
CA ASN A 279 11.37 -18.95 13.13
C ASN A 279 9.93 -18.44 13.04
N THR A 280 9.08 -18.77 14.02
CA THR A 280 7.71 -18.23 14.08
C THR A 280 7.76 -16.71 14.27
N ILE A 281 7.03 -15.98 13.42
CA ILE A 281 6.90 -14.52 13.52
C ILE A 281 5.84 -14.22 14.58
N THR A 282 6.17 -13.28 15.46
CA THR A 282 5.23 -12.73 16.43
C THR A 282 4.85 -11.30 16.05
N ASP A 283 3.64 -10.90 16.42
CA ASP A 283 3.15 -9.53 16.25
C ASP A 283 3.74 -8.64 17.35
N SER A 284 5.07 -8.46 17.37
CA SER A 284 5.77 -7.72 18.44
C SER A 284 5.94 -6.25 18.09
N TYR A 285 5.79 -5.38 19.10
CA TYR A 285 6.11 -3.95 19.01
C TYR A 285 7.56 -3.69 18.58
N SER A 286 8.49 -4.60 18.91
CA SER A 286 9.89 -4.50 18.47
C SER A 286 9.99 -4.30 16.96
N ASN A 287 9.31 -5.19 16.21
CA ASN A 287 9.33 -5.22 14.75
C ASN A 287 8.61 -4.02 14.13
N SER A 288 7.58 -3.49 14.79
CA SER A 288 6.75 -2.40 14.25
C SER A 288 7.26 -0.99 14.62
N THR A 289 8.13 -0.88 15.63
CA THR A 289 8.50 0.42 16.22
C THR A 289 9.98 0.73 16.10
N ILE A 290 10.88 -0.17 16.52
CA ILE A 290 12.31 0.12 16.66
C ILE A 290 12.94 0.69 15.38
N PRO A 291 12.69 0.13 14.18
CA PRO A 291 13.27 0.66 12.95
C PRO A 291 12.90 2.13 12.71
N TYR A 292 11.75 2.58 13.20
CA TYR A 292 11.23 3.93 12.94
C TYR A 292 11.57 4.94 14.04
N ILE A 293 12.24 4.52 15.11
CA ILE A 293 12.60 5.38 16.24
C ILE A 293 13.66 6.39 15.81
N SER A 294 13.42 7.64 16.17
CA SER A 294 14.32 8.77 15.94
C SER A 294 14.47 9.61 17.20
N MET A 295 15.49 10.46 17.24
CA MET A 295 15.75 11.29 18.41
C MET A 295 14.63 12.32 18.62
N PRO A 296 14.10 12.48 19.85
CA PRO A 296 13.07 13.47 20.12
C PRO A 296 13.62 14.88 19.93
N LYS A 297 12.76 15.79 19.48
CA LYS A 297 13.08 17.22 19.40
C LYS A 297 13.29 17.83 20.79
N ASP A 298 12.51 17.39 21.78
CA ASP A 298 12.58 17.85 23.16
C ASP A 298 12.65 16.65 24.13
N MET A 299 13.86 16.09 24.25
CA MET A 299 14.11 14.97 25.18
C MET A 299 13.80 15.34 26.63
N LYS A 300 14.14 16.56 27.04
CA LYS A 300 14.01 16.97 28.43
C LYS A 300 12.53 17.14 28.80
N GLY A 301 11.76 17.85 27.97
CA GLY A 301 10.32 18.04 28.21
C GLY A 301 9.55 16.73 28.22
N LEU A 302 9.89 15.79 27.32
CA LEU A 302 9.29 14.46 27.31
C LEU A 302 9.59 13.68 28.60
N ARG A 303 10.85 13.66 29.04
CA ARG A 303 11.23 12.98 30.29
C ARG A 303 10.61 13.61 31.52
N ASP A 304 10.49 14.94 31.58
CA ASP A 304 9.81 15.64 32.67
C ASP A 304 8.33 15.19 32.77
N LYS A 305 7.62 15.10 31.63
CA LYS A 305 6.22 14.58 31.58
C LYS A 305 6.11 13.13 32.02
N VAL A 306 7.02 12.27 31.58
CA VAL A 306 7.06 10.84 31.98
C VAL A 306 7.32 10.72 33.49
N GLY A 307 8.26 11.51 34.02
CA GLY A 307 8.55 11.55 35.45
C GLY A 307 7.37 12.02 36.30
N GLU A 308 6.58 12.98 35.82
CA GLU A 308 5.33 13.39 36.49
C GLU A 308 4.32 12.23 36.60
N MET A 309 4.20 11.40 35.55
CA MET A 309 3.31 10.23 35.55
C MET A 309 3.77 9.14 36.52
N ILE A 310 5.07 8.86 36.58
CA ILE A 310 5.65 7.84 37.48
C ILE A 310 5.41 8.23 38.95
N ASN A 311 5.57 9.52 39.28
CA ASN A 311 5.44 10.03 40.65
C ASN A 311 4.00 10.33 41.07
N MET A 312 3.00 9.99 40.25
CA MET A 312 1.60 10.29 40.54
C MET A 312 1.03 9.32 41.58
N ASP A 313 0.70 9.83 42.77
CA ASP A 313 0.26 9.03 43.92
C ASP A 313 -1.10 8.33 43.69
N ASP A 314 -2.03 8.94 42.95
CA ASP A 314 -3.32 8.32 42.62
C ASP A 314 -3.84 8.58 41.20
N PHE A 315 -4.25 7.52 40.49
CA PHE A 315 -4.90 7.57 39.18
C PHE A 315 -6.43 7.86 39.31
N LYS A 316 -6.81 8.71 40.28
CA LYS A 316 -8.23 8.96 40.59
C LYS A 316 -8.92 9.87 39.59
N ASP A 317 -8.21 10.85 39.03
CA ASP A 317 -8.72 11.68 37.94
C ASP A 317 -8.31 11.09 36.59
N ILE A 318 -9.11 10.13 36.12
CA ILE A 318 -8.88 9.41 34.86
C ILE A 318 -8.76 10.40 33.68
N LYS A 319 -9.47 11.54 33.72
CA LYS A 319 -9.45 12.51 32.64
C LYS A 319 -8.13 13.29 32.59
N ASP A 320 -7.60 13.67 33.75
CA ASP A 320 -6.27 14.30 33.85
C ASP A 320 -5.17 13.31 33.41
N VAL A 321 -5.24 12.07 33.91
CA VAL A 321 -4.32 10.98 33.55
C VAL A 321 -4.34 10.70 32.04
N ALA A 322 -5.52 10.53 31.45
CA ALA A 322 -5.67 10.30 30.01
C ALA A 322 -5.15 11.48 29.18
N GLY A 323 -5.39 12.72 29.63
CA GLY A 323 -4.84 13.92 28.98
C GLY A 323 -3.31 13.96 28.99
N ARG A 324 -2.68 13.64 30.13
CA ARG A 324 -1.21 13.58 30.26
C ARG A 324 -0.60 12.46 29.41
N LEU A 325 -1.21 11.28 29.43
CA LEU A 325 -0.78 10.15 28.60
C LEU A 325 -0.92 10.47 27.11
N TYR A 326 -1.98 11.17 26.72
CA TYR A 326 -2.16 11.65 25.34
C TYR A 326 -1.05 12.61 24.91
N ASP A 327 -0.69 13.57 25.77
CA ASP A 327 0.41 14.50 25.49
C ASP A 327 1.76 13.78 25.36
N ILE A 328 2.04 12.80 26.22
CA ILE A 328 3.22 11.95 26.11
C ILE A 328 3.20 11.16 24.80
N ALA A 329 2.08 10.52 24.46
CA ALA A 329 1.94 9.76 23.23
C ALA A 329 2.11 10.65 21.98
N MET A 330 1.66 11.89 22.01
CA MET A 330 1.88 12.85 20.93
C MET A 330 3.36 13.21 20.76
N ASP A 331 4.11 13.41 21.84
CA ASP A 331 5.55 13.66 21.76
C ASP A 331 6.32 12.41 21.28
N LEU A 332 5.92 11.22 21.73
CA LEU A 332 6.48 9.93 21.29
C LEU A 332 6.20 9.66 19.81
N SER A 333 5.05 10.08 19.29
CA SER A 333 4.72 9.95 17.87
C SER A 333 5.70 10.70 16.96
N ASP A 334 6.31 11.79 17.45
CA ASP A 334 7.33 12.57 16.75
C ASP A 334 8.65 11.78 16.63
N MET A 335 8.89 10.84 17.56
CA MET A 335 9.98 9.88 17.53
C MET A 335 9.67 8.65 16.69
N GLY A 336 8.38 8.33 16.44
CA GLY A 336 7.95 7.09 15.80
C GLY A 336 7.56 5.97 16.77
N VAL A 337 7.37 6.30 18.06
CA VAL A 337 6.97 5.35 19.12
C VAL A 337 5.45 5.38 19.28
N ASP A 338 4.80 4.21 19.13
CA ASP A 338 3.34 4.07 19.27
C ASP A 338 2.98 3.39 20.60
N ILE A 339 2.35 4.13 21.50
CA ILE A 339 1.76 3.60 22.73
C ILE A 339 0.23 3.71 22.76
N SER A 340 -0.39 4.10 21.64
CA SER A 340 -1.82 4.47 21.59
C SER A 340 -2.76 3.36 22.05
N GLU A 341 -2.43 2.09 21.81
CA GLU A 341 -3.20 0.92 22.26
C GLU A 341 -3.08 0.68 23.77
N ALA A 342 -1.92 0.98 24.36
CA ALA A 342 -1.65 0.75 25.77
C ALA A 342 -2.31 1.80 26.68
N ILE A 343 -2.63 2.98 26.16
CA ILE A 343 -3.16 4.11 26.94
C ILE A 343 -4.68 4.32 26.79
N SER A 344 -5.43 3.29 26.41
CA SER A 344 -6.90 3.39 26.29
C SER A 344 -7.57 3.67 27.64
N ASP A 345 -8.71 4.36 27.64
CA ASP A 345 -9.45 4.67 28.88
C ASP A 345 -9.75 3.41 29.71
N GLU A 346 -10.07 2.29 29.05
CA GLU A 346 -10.32 1.01 29.70
C GLU A 346 -9.06 0.42 30.36
N MET A 347 -7.90 0.52 29.70
CA MET A 347 -6.60 0.11 30.28
C MET A 347 -6.21 0.97 31.48
N VAL A 348 -6.37 2.29 31.37
CA VAL A 348 -6.06 3.24 32.44
C VAL A 348 -6.89 2.96 33.70
N ILE A 349 -8.15 2.55 33.53
CA ILE A 349 -9.07 2.21 34.62
C ILE A 349 -8.76 0.82 35.21
N SER A 350 -8.52 -0.17 34.36
CA SER A 350 -8.44 -1.57 34.78
C SER A 350 -7.05 -1.99 35.27
N ARG A 351 -5.98 -1.33 34.80
CA ARG A 351 -4.59 -1.77 34.99
C ARG A 351 -3.61 -0.60 35.21
N PRO A 352 -3.82 0.27 36.22
CA PRO A 352 -2.99 1.47 36.43
C PRO A 352 -1.52 1.18 36.75
N GLU A 353 -1.21 0.07 37.43
CA GLU A 353 0.18 -0.31 37.72
C GLU A 353 0.94 -0.70 36.44
N ASP A 354 0.28 -1.32 35.47
CA ASP A 354 0.92 -1.66 34.20
C ASP A 354 1.26 -0.40 33.39
N ILE A 355 0.44 0.66 33.51
CA ILE A 355 0.76 1.97 32.94
C ILE A 355 1.99 2.58 33.62
N ARG A 356 2.11 2.47 34.95
CA ARG A 356 3.29 2.95 35.69
C ARG A 356 4.56 2.19 35.29
N ASP A 357 4.48 0.87 35.17
CA ASP A 357 5.59 0.04 34.71
C ASP A 357 6.04 0.48 33.31
N LEU A 358 5.09 0.66 32.39
CA LEU A 358 5.37 1.16 31.03
C LEU A 358 6.04 2.54 31.03
N MET A 359 5.61 3.46 31.90
CA MET A 359 6.25 4.78 32.02
C MET A 359 7.66 4.69 32.61
N ALA A 360 7.88 3.80 33.58
CA ALA A 360 9.19 3.56 34.16
C ALA A 360 10.18 2.97 33.13
N SER A 361 9.76 1.96 32.37
CA SER A 361 10.58 1.38 31.29
C SER A 361 10.78 2.37 30.14
N LEU A 362 9.81 3.25 29.86
CA LEU A 362 9.98 4.36 28.93
C LEU A 362 11.03 5.38 29.41
N ASP A 363 11.06 5.78 30.68
CA ASP A 363 12.10 6.72 31.17
C ASP A 363 13.51 6.10 31.09
N VAL A 364 13.63 4.79 31.34
CA VAL A 364 14.88 4.05 31.13
C VAL A 364 15.28 4.09 29.66
N MET A 365 14.37 3.75 28.74
CA MET A 365 14.62 3.83 27.30
C MET A 365 15.07 5.24 26.87
N LEU A 366 14.36 6.28 27.29
CA LEU A 366 14.68 7.67 26.95
C LEU A 366 16.05 8.10 27.50
N SER A 367 16.39 7.65 28.72
CA SER A 367 17.71 7.85 29.31
C SER A 367 18.82 7.19 28.49
N SER A 368 18.60 5.95 28.06
CA SER A 368 19.58 5.18 27.28
C SER A 368 19.80 5.84 25.91
N ILE A 369 18.74 6.23 25.21
CA ILE A 369 18.84 7.02 23.95
C ILE A 369 19.65 8.30 24.18
N GLN A 370 19.40 9.03 25.27
CA GLN A 370 20.12 10.26 25.59
C GLN A 370 21.62 10.02 25.82
N ASN A 371 21.99 8.84 26.32
CA ASN A 371 23.38 8.44 26.56
C ASN A 371 24.05 7.78 25.33
N GLY A 372 23.31 7.62 24.22
CA GLY A 372 23.80 6.98 22.99
C GLY A 372 23.77 5.45 23.02
N ASP A 373 23.05 4.84 23.96
CA ASP A 373 22.88 3.39 24.08
C ASP A 373 21.41 3.01 23.80
N PRO A 374 21.09 2.40 22.66
CA PRO A 374 19.70 2.10 22.30
C PRO A 374 19.20 0.81 22.98
N VAL A 375 18.86 0.90 24.27
CA VAL A 375 18.23 -0.21 25.01
C VAL A 375 16.71 -0.05 24.99
N TYR A 376 16.00 -1.04 24.43
CA TYR A 376 14.54 -1.02 24.24
C TYR A 376 13.80 -2.20 24.88
N ASP A 377 14.51 -3.23 25.33
CA ASP A 377 13.94 -4.54 25.63
C ASP A 377 12.84 -4.51 26.70
N ASP A 378 13.09 -3.83 27.83
CA ASP A 378 12.13 -3.73 28.93
C ASP A 378 10.86 -2.99 28.51
N PHE A 379 11.01 -1.86 27.81
CA PHE A 379 9.88 -1.07 27.32
C PHE A 379 9.04 -1.84 26.31
N ILE A 380 9.68 -2.52 25.35
CA ILE A 380 8.97 -3.31 24.34
C ILE A 380 8.28 -4.52 24.99
N SER A 381 8.93 -5.18 25.95
CA SER A 381 8.35 -6.30 26.69
C SER A 381 7.11 -5.87 27.48
N ASP A 382 7.13 -4.70 28.13
CA ASP A 382 5.96 -4.15 28.81
C ASP A 382 4.84 -3.81 27.83
N LEU A 383 5.19 -3.18 26.71
CA LEU A 383 4.22 -2.79 25.69
C LEU A 383 3.53 -4.01 25.05
N ASP A 384 4.30 -5.04 24.70
CA ASP A 384 3.82 -6.35 24.22
C ASP A 384 2.89 -7.00 25.27
N ARG A 385 3.31 -7.04 26.55
CA ARG A 385 2.52 -7.58 27.68
C ARG A 385 1.18 -6.87 27.88
N ILE A 386 1.14 -5.54 27.75
CA ILE A 386 -0.06 -4.73 28.01
C ILE A 386 -1.08 -4.91 26.88
N THR A 387 -0.61 -4.88 25.64
CA THR A 387 -1.44 -4.88 24.43
C THR A 387 -1.80 -6.28 23.94
N GLY A 388 -1.10 -7.31 24.44
CA GLY A 388 -1.21 -8.67 23.91
C GLY A 388 -0.43 -8.89 22.60
N LYS A 389 0.39 -7.91 22.20
CA LYS A 389 1.38 -8.06 21.12
C LYS A 389 2.54 -8.92 21.59
N GLY A 390 3.18 -9.65 20.68
CA GLY A 390 4.15 -10.72 20.99
C GLY A 390 3.60 -12.14 20.89
N ASN A 391 2.31 -12.32 20.59
CA ASN A 391 1.74 -13.61 20.24
C ASN A 391 2.17 -14.07 18.83
N PRO A 392 2.26 -15.39 18.56
CA PRO A 392 2.51 -15.92 17.22
C PRO A 392 1.48 -15.40 16.21
N ILE A 393 1.94 -14.96 15.05
CA ILE A 393 1.09 -14.59 13.93
C ILE A 393 0.67 -15.86 13.20
N TYR A 394 -0.61 -15.95 12.89
CA TYR A 394 -1.17 -17.03 12.11
C TYR A 394 -1.74 -16.52 10.80
N GLU A 395 -1.53 -17.27 9.74
CA GLU A 395 -2.27 -17.12 8.49
C GLU A 395 -3.36 -18.19 8.44
N VAL A 396 -4.50 -17.83 7.85
CA VAL A 396 -5.62 -18.74 7.60
C VAL A 396 -5.75 -18.89 6.09
N GLN A 397 -5.60 -20.12 5.58
CA GLN A 397 -5.70 -20.42 4.15
C GLN A 397 -6.79 -21.44 3.86
N ASP A 398 -7.41 -21.33 2.68
CA ASP A 398 -8.25 -22.37 2.11
C ASP A 398 -7.41 -23.62 1.84
N THR A 399 -7.92 -24.79 2.24
CA THR A 399 -7.19 -26.06 2.19
C THR A 399 -6.86 -26.44 0.74
N TYR A 400 -5.57 -26.41 0.36
CA TYR A 400 -5.09 -27.11 -0.82
C TYR A 400 -4.82 -28.58 -0.49
N PHE A 401 -5.31 -29.47 -1.36
CA PHE A 401 -5.20 -30.91 -1.19
C PHE A 401 -3.74 -31.38 -1.35
N THR A 402 -3.36 -32.32 -0.47
CA THR A 402 -2.13 -33.14 -0.43
C THR A 402 -0.87 -32.54 0.21
N GLY A 403 -0.71 -32.87 1.49
CA GLY A 403 0.49 -33.52 2.03
C GLY A 403 1.71 -32.64 2.29
N ASP A 404 1.99 -32.43 3.58
CA ASP A 404 3.04 -31.61 4.20
C ASP A 404 2.78 -30.09 4.23
N ARG A 405 3.14 -29.48 5.37
CA ARG A 405 2.62 -28.16 5.81
C ARG A 405 3.08 -27.06 4.85
N MET A 406 2.12 -26.42 4.19
CA MET A 406 2.33 -25.20 3.39
C MET A 406 2.57 -23.99 4.28
N VAL A 407 3.80 -23.52 4.43
CA VAL A 407 4.15 -22.41 5.31
C VAL A 407 4.15 -21.09 4.54
N TYR A 408 3.53 -20.05 5.08
CA TYR A 408 3.74 -18.69 4.61
C TYR A 408 4.94 -18.04 5.28
N VAL A 409 5.79 -17.47 4.44
CA VAL A 409 7.01 -16.79 4.83
C VAL A 409 6.91 -15.34 4.43
N ARG A 410 6.97 -14.44 5.40
CA ARG A 410 6.87 -13.00 5.11
C ARG A 410 7.98 -12.56 4.14
N SER A 411 7.59 -11.80 3.11
CA SER A 411 8.42 -11.30 2.00
C SER A 411 9.84 -10.90 2.43
N GLY A 412 10.85 -11.31 1.63
CA GLY A 412 12.25 -10.89 1.79
C GLY A 412 13.11 -11.28 0.59
N LYS A 413 14.39 -10.90 0.61
CA LYS A 413 15.31 -10.97 -0.56
C LYS A 413 16.04 -12.31 -0.74
N THR A 414 15.85 -13.28 0.16
CA THR A 414 16.50 -14.60 0.06
C THR A 414 16.04 -15.36 -1.18
N SER A 415 17.00 -15.94 -1.91
CA SER A 415 16.69 -16.68 -3.13
C SER A 415 15.87 -17.94 -2.83
N PRO A 416 14.98 -18.39 -3.74
CA PRO A 416 14.25 -19.65 -3.56
C PRO A 416 15.15 -20.87 -3.35
N SER A 417 16.38 -20.87 -3.88
CA SER A 417 17.37 -21.94 -3.67
C SER A 417 17.89 -21.97 -2.23
N ASP A 418 18.23 -20.81 -1.64
CA ASP A 418 18.72 -20.76 -0.25
C ASP A 418 17.61 -21.17 0.74
N MET A 419 16.36 -20.82 0.42
CA MET A 419 15.18 -21.26 1.17
C MET A 419 14.99 -22.78 1.07
N TYR A 420 15.20 -23.35 -0.11
CA TYR A 420 15.09 -24.79 -0.31
C TYR A 420 16.10 -25.54 0.55
N ASP A 421 17.35 -25.08 0.63
CA ASP A 421 18.38 -25.67 1.52
C ASP A 421 17.97 -25.68 3.01
N ARG A 422 17.02 -24.82 3.40
CA ARG A 422 16.42 -24.74 4.74
C ARG A 422 15.13 -25.57 4.89
N ASN A 423 14.85 -26.49 3.97
CA ASN A 423 13.65 -27.30 3.87
C ASN A 423 12.38 -26.55 3.41
N MET A 424 12.52 -25.44 2.67
CA MET A 424 11.37 -24.64 2.22
C MET A 424 11.35 -24.53 0.68
N LEU A 425 10.54 -25.36 0.02
CA LEU A 425 10.34 -25.31 -1.42
C LEU A 425 9.36 -24.19 -1.79
N TYR A 426 9.81 -23.16 -2.50
CA TYR A 426 8.95 -22.04 -2.91
C TYR A 426 7.84 -22.48 -3.88
N VAL A 427 6.57 -22.24 -3.56
CA VAL A 427 5.42 -22.58 -4.41
C VAL A 427 4.87 -21.35 -5.14
N GLY A 428 4.88 -20.19 -4.49
CA GLY A 428 4.45 -18.90 -5.06
C GLY A 428 3.86 -17.97 -3.99
N ARG A 429 3.79 -16.65 -4.22
CA ARG A 429 3.15 -15.65 -3.33
C ARG A 429 3.52 -15.81 -1.85
N ASN A 430 4.81 -15.87 -1.52
CA ASN A 430 5.32 -16.09 -0.16
C ASN A 430 4.96 -17.45 0.50
N ILE A 431 4.38 -18.39 -0.25
CA ILE A 431 4.04 -19.73 0.22
C ILE A 431 5.14 -20.71 -0.14
N TYR A 432 5.54 -21.51 0.85
CA TYR A 432 6.56 -22.53 0.77
C TYR A 432 6.00 -23.87 1.22
N HIS A 433 6.38 -24.94 0.53
CA HIS A 433 6.14 -26.28 1.00
C HIS A 433 7.31 -26.70 1.91
N ASN A 434 7.03 -27.02 3.18
CA ASN A 434 8.04 -27.57 4.08
C ASN A 434 8.38 -29.02 3.68
N THR A 435 9.52 -29.20 3.00
CA THR A 435 9.99 -30.50 2.50
C THR A 435 11.49 -30.61 2.68
N THR A 436 11.98 -31.84 2.86
CA THR A 436 13.42 -32.11 2.90
C THR A 436 14.05 -31.91 1.50
N PRO A 437 15.23 -31.28 1.40
CA PRO A 437 15.99 -31.19 0.16
C PRO A 437 16.31 -32.57 -0.41
N ILE A 438 16.18 -32.71 -1.72
CA ILE A 438 16.63 -33.89 -2.45
C ILE A 438 18.15 -33.85 -2.55
N THR A 439 18.80 -34.75 -1.83
CA THR A 439 20.27 -34.93 -1.83
C THR A 439 20.76 -35.99 -2.82
N ASP A 440 19.88 -36.91 -3.22
CA ASP A 440 20.14 -37.94 -4.25
C ASP A 440 19.15 -37.76 -5.42
N THR A 441 19.59 -37.06 -6.45
CA THR A 441 18.77 -36.76 -7.63
C THR A 441 18.53 -38.01 -8.49
N ASP A 442 19.48 -38.95 -8.54
CA ASP A 442 19.32 -40.20 -9.30
C ASP A 442 18.20 -41.06 -8.71
N GLN A 443 18.12 -41.16 -7.37
CA GLN A 443 17.01 -41.83 -6.70
C GLN A 443 15.68 -41.11 -6.97
N ALA A 444 15.65 -39.79 -6.96
CA ALA A 444 14.42 -39.03 -7.24
C ALA A 444 13.92 -39.25 -8.68
N TYR A 445 14.82 -39.31 -9.67
CA TYR A 445 14.45 -39.66 -11.04
C TYR A 445 13.89 -41.08 -11.16
N GLU A 446 14.48 -42.05 -10.46
CA GLU A 446 13.96 -43.43 -10.42
C GLU A 446 12.55 -43.48 -9.81
N VAL A 447 12.34 -42.83 -8.67
CA VAL A 447 11.03 -42.77 -8.00
C VAL A 447 9.97 -42.14 -8.90
N LEU A 448 10.28 -41.00 -9.53
CA LEU A 448 9.33 -40.33 -10.44
C LEU A 448 9.04 -41.15 -11.69
N ALA A 449 10.02 -41.87 -12.23
CA ALA A 449 9.81 -42.75 -13.39
C ALA A 449 8.94 -43.96 -13.03
N ASP A 450 9.17 -44.59 -11.88
CA ASP A 450 8.33 -45.67 -11.36
C ASP A 450 6.88 -45.21 -11.12
N ILE A 451 6.70 -44.02 -10.51
CA ILE A 451 5.38 -43.40 -10.32
C ILE A 451 4.72 -43.09 -11.67
N GLY A 452 5.45 -42.49 -12.61
CA GLY A 452 4.94 -42.13 -13.94
C GLY A 452 4.50 -43.34 -14.76
N ILE A 453 5.18 -44.49 -14.63
CA ILE A 453 4.77 -45.73 -15.29
C ILE A 453 3.50 -46.31 -14.64
N ALA A 454 3.42 -46.28 -13.31
CA ALA A 454 2.24 -46.76 -12.59
C ALA A 454 1.01 -45.84 -12.78
N GLN A 455 1.25 -44.53 -12.88
CA GLN A 455 0.24 -43.48 -13.00
C GLN A 455 0.73 -42.39 -13.97
N PRO A 456 0.51 -42.55 -15.29
CA PRO A 456 0.99 -41.59 -16.29
C PRO A 456 0.49 -40.15 -16.11
N SER A 457 -0.69 -39.97 -15.51
CA SER A 457 -1.28 -38.65 -15.22
C SER A 457 -0.57 -37.89 -14.10
N TYR A 458 0.35 -38.53 -13.37
CA TYR A 458 1.11 -37.91 -12.29
C TYR A 458 2.15 -36.91 -12.82
N LEU A 459 2.66 -37.14 -14.03
CA LEU A 459 3.67 -36.31 -14.67
C LEU A 459 3.05 -35.46 -15.80
N PRO A 460 3.69 -34.33 -16.18
CA PRO A 460 3.25 -33.53 -17.31
C PRO A 460 3.10 -34.33 -18.61
N THR A 461 2.17 -33.88 -19.45
CA THR A 461 1.87 -34.55 -20.72
C THR A 461 3.13 -34.64 -21.61
N GLY A 462 3.40 -35.82 -22.17
CA GLY A 462 4.55 -36.06 -23.04
C GLY A 462 5.80 -36.58 -22.33
N VAL A 463 5.84 -36.60 -20.99
CA VAL A 463 6.95 -37.20 -20.23
C VAL A 463 6.90 -38.72 -20.28
N VAL A 464 5.71 -39.31 -20.06
CA VAL A 464 5.49 -40.77 -20.10
C VAL A 464 4.96 -41.16 -21.48
N PRO A 465 5.69 -41.97 -22.27
CA PRO A 465 5.20 -42.46 -23.56
C PRO A 465 3.90 -43.27 -23.41
N HIS A 466 3.04 -43.22 -24.42
CA HIS A 466 1.80 -43.98 -24.41
C HIS A 466 2.07 -45.49 -24.35
N GLY A 467 1.51 -46.18 -23.35
CA GLY A 467 1.71 -47.61 -23.15
C GLY A 467 3.06 -48.00 -22.51
N ALA A 468 3.79 -47.04 -21.93
CA ALA A 468 5.04 -47.30 -21.24
C ALA A 468 4.88 -48.36 -20.13
N SER A 469 5.89 -49.23 -20.03
CA SER A 469 5.97 -50.28 -19.02
C SER A 469 7.30 -50.18 -18.26
N ARG A 470 7.52 -51.07 -17.29
CA ARG A 470 8.75 -51.06 -16.49
C ARG A 470 10.04 -51.20 -17.31
N SER A 471 9.99 -51.83 -18.49
CA SER A 471 11.16 -51.90 -19.37
C SER A 471 11.57 -50.54 -19.96
N ASP A 472 10.65 -49.57 -19.97
CA ASP A 472 10.83 -48.25 -20.55
C ASP A 472 11.29 -47.21 -19.52
N ILE A 473 11.62 -47.64 -18.29
CA ILE A 473 12.01 -46.75 -17.18
C ILE A 473 13.17 -45.81 -17.56
N GLY A 474 14.15 -46.29 -18.33
CA GLY A 474 15.25 -45.46 -18.83
C GLY A 474 14.77 -44.32 -19.75
N VAL A 475 13.81 -44.60 -20.64
CA VAL A 475 13.24 -43.59 -21.55
C VAL A 475 12.43 -42.55 -20.77
N VAL A 476 11.65 -43.00 -19.77
CA VAL A 476 10.89 -42.09 -18.91
C VAL A 476 11.85 -41.21 -18.10
N LYS A 477 12.92 -41.77 -17.53
CA LYS A 477 13.96 -41.00 -16.83
C LYS A 477 14.63 -39.96 -17.74
N ASP A 478 14.97 -40.32 -18.97
CA ASP A 478 15.57 -39.39 -19.93
C ASP A 478 14.61 -38.23 -20.27
N ASN A 479 13.32 -38.52 -20.43
CA ASN A 479 12.29 -37.50 -20.66
C ASN A 479 12.10 -36.59 -19.44
N ILE A 480 12.08 -37.13 -18.21
CA ILE A 480 12.03 -36.34 -16.98
C ILE A 480 13.28 -35.46 -16.88
N LYS A 481 14.47 -36.00 -17.16
CA LYS A 481 15.73 -35.24 -17.13
C LYS A 481 15.73 -34.12 -18.15
N LYS A 482 15.22 -34.36 -19.35
CA LYS A 482 15.05 -33.30 -20.35
C LYS A 482 14.12 -32.20 -19.84
N LEU A 483 12.95 -32.57 -19.32
CA LEU A 483 12.00 -31.62 -18.72
C LEU A 483 12.65 -30.80 -17.60
N VAL A 484 13.41 -31.46 -16.71
CA VAL A 484 14.13 -30.79 -15.62
C VAL A 484 15.15 -29.80 -16.19
N MET A 485 16.03 -30.25 -17.08
CA MET A 485 17.09 -29.43 -17.67
C MET A 485 16.55 -28.23 -18.46
N ASP A 486 15.41 -28.38 -19.13
CA ASP A 486 14.74 -27.30 -19.87
C ASP A 486 14.19 -26.21 -18.93
N ASN A 487 14.07 -26.46 -17.63
CA ASN A 487 13.47 -25.57 -16.63
C ASN A 487 14.42 -25.14 -15.51
N ILE A 488 15.70 -25.52 -15.56
CA ILE A 488 16.71 -25.08 -14.57
C ILE A 488 16.95 -23.57 -14.71
N SER A 489 16.98 -22.90 -13.57
CA SER A 489 17.41 -21.50 -13.47
C SER A 489 18.15 -21.25 -12.15
N SER A 490 18.69 -20.05 -11.98
CA SER A 490 19.30 -19.61 -10.71
C SER A 490 18.35 -19.64 -9.51
N SER A 491 17.03 -19.66 -9.74
CA SER A 491 15.99 -19.69 -8.70
C SER A 491 15.17 -20.99 -8.69
N ASN A 492 15.53 -21.98 -9.51
CA ASN A 492 14.81 -23.24 -9.65
C ASN A 492 15.80 -24.36 -10.02
N THR A 493 16.43 -24.95 -9.02
CA THR A 493 17.49 -25.97 -9.20
C THR A 493 16.92 -27.32 -9.62
N GLU A 494 17.77 -28.23 -10.09
CA GLU A 494 17.40 -29.61 -10.42
C GLU A 494 16.65 -30.30 -9.26
N SER A 495 17.19 -30.24 -8.03
CA SER A 495 16.55 -30.81 -6.84
C SER A 495 15.20 -30.16 -6.52
N MET A 496 15.06 -28.85 -6.73
CA MET A 496 13.78 -28.15 -6.53
C MET A 496 12.73 -28.60 -7.54
N ILE A 497 13.09 -28.74 -8.83
CA ILE A 497 12.15 -29.20 -9.88
C ILE A 497 11.73 -30.64 -9.62
N LEU A 498 12.66 -31.50 -9.21
CA LEU A 498 12.35 -32.87 -8.80
C LEU A 498 11.40 -32.90 -7.60
N ALA A 499 11.64 -32.06 -6.59
CA ALA A 499 10.73 -31.95 -5.45
C ALA A 499 9.35 -31.45 -5.87
N ARG A 500 9.27 -30.47 -6.78
CA ARG A 500 7.99 -30.00 -7.35
C ARG A 500 7.23 -31.13 -8.00
N LEU A 501 7.89 -31.94 -8.84
CA LEU A 501 7.28 -33.09 -9.49
C LEU A 501 6.80 -34.13 -8.48
N ILE A 502 7.57 -34.40 -7.42
CA ILE A 502 7.18 -35.34 -6.35
C ILE A 502 5.90 -34.88 -5.65
N TYR A 503 5.77 -33.58 -5.37
CA TYR A 503 4.58 -33.03 -4.70
C TYR A 503 3.52 -32.46 -5.65
N GLN A 504 3.62 -32.76 -6.95
CA GLN A 504 2.67 -32.30 -7.99
C GLN A 504 2.52 -30.77 -8.09
N HIS A 505 3.56 -30.03 -7.71
CA HIS A 505 3.64 -28.59 -7.99
C HIS A 505 4.04 -28.36 -9.46
N PRO A 506 3.62 -27.24 -10.08
CA PRO A 506 4.13 -26.83 -11.39
C PRO A 506 5.66 -26.77 -11.40
N VAL A 507 6.31 -27.27 -12.47
CA VAL A 507 7.78 -27.36 -12.58
C VAL A 507 8.48 -26.00 -12.54
N THR A 508 7.79 -24.96 -12.95
CA THR A 508 8.15 -23.56 -12.72
C THR A 508 7.18 -22.98 -11.69
N SER A 509 7.71 -22.34 -10.64
CA SER A 509 6.87 -21.49 -9.81
C SER A 509 6.21 -20.43 -10.69
N LYS A 510 4.96 -20.07 -10.41
CA LYS A 510 4.36 -18.88 -11.04
C LYS A 510 5.27 -17.69 -10.72
N VAL A 511 5.93 -17.15 -11.73
CA VAL A 511 6.59 -15.84 -11.63
C VAL A 511 5.46 -14.83 -11.67
N ASP A 512 5.41 -13.91 -10.71
CA ASP A 512 4.43 -12.83 -10.75
C ASP A 512 4.63 -12.04 -12.05
N ASP A 513 3.54 -11.79 -12.78
CA ASP A 513 3.60 -10.94 -13.97
C ASP A 513 4.18 -9.58 -13.58
N VAL A 514 5.29 -9.20 -14.22
CA VAL A 514 5.93 -7.90 -13.98
C VAL A 514 5.01 -6.81 -14.51
N ASP A 515 4.63 -5.92 -13.61
CA ASP A 515 3.80 -4.77 -13.91
C ASP A 515 4.60 -3.70 -14.64
N ILE A 516 4.55 -3.73 -15.97
CA ILE A 516 5.36 -2.82 -16.81
C ILE A 516 4.97 -1.36 -16.55
N ASP A 517 3.68 -1.05 -16.38
CA ASP A 517 3.20 0.30 -16.09
C ASP A 517 3.73 0.80 -14.74
N ARG A 518 3.70 -0.06 -13.71
CA ARG A 518 4.30 0.28 -12.41
C ARG A 518 5.80 0.48 -12.50
N GLU A 519 6.54 -0.41 -13.17
CA GLU A 519 7.98 -0.27 -13.35
C GLU A 519 8.31 1.02 -14.11
N PHE A 520 7.47 1.40 -15.07
CA PHE A 520 7.62 2.66 -15.79
C PHE A 520 7.38 3.86 -14.85
N ARG A 521 6.36 3.81 -13.99
CA ARG A 521 6.14 4.84 -12.95
C ARG A 521 7.29 4.93 -11.97
N ARG A 522 7.88 3.80 -11.55
CA ARG A 522 9.11 3.78 -10.73
C ARG A 522 10.25 4.48 -11.45
N TYR A 523 10.45 4.19 -12.73
CA TYR A 523 11.47 4.81 -13.57
C TYR A 523 11.27 6.32 -13.69
N GLU A 524 10.06 6.79 -14.04
CA GLU A 524 9.71 8.21 -14.12
C GLU A 524 9.89 8.91 -12.76
N ALA A 525 9.44 8.28 -11.67
CA ALA A 525 9.50 8.83 -10.33
C ALA A 525 10.94 9.12 -9.86
N ARG A 526 11.91 8.30 -10.31
CA ARG A 526 13.33 8.41 -10.00
C ARG A 526 14.08 9.41 -10.87
N GLN A 527 13.54 9.81 -12.02
CA GLN A 527 14.15 10.83 -12.86
C GLN A 527 14.04 12.21 -12.19
N GLY A 528 15.09 12.62 -11.46
CA GLY A 528 15.28 13.98 -10.97
C GLY A 528 14.91 14.25 -9.51
N LYS A 529 14.67 13.23 -8.67
CA LYS A 529 14.43 13.39 -7.23
C LYS A 529 15.22 12.35 -6.41
N ASP A 530 15.95 12.79 -5.39
CA ASP A 530 16.45 11.93 -4.31
C ASP A 530 15.26 11.45 -3.46
N ARG A 531 14.55 10.43 -3.93
CA ARG A 531 13.50 9.77 -3.14
C ARG A 531 14.14 8.75 -2.21
N ASP A 532 13.93 8.95 -0.92
CA ASP A 532 14.44 8.08 0.13
C ASP A 532 13.28 7.27 0.71
N PHE A 533 13.18 6.02 0.28
CA PHE A 533 12.15 5.07 0.71
C PHE A 533 12.11 4.93 2.24
N ILE A 534 13.27 4.87 2.89
CA ILE A 534 13.38 4.72 4.35
C ILE A 534 12.83 5.96 5.04
N LYS A 535 13.24 7.17 4.60
CA LYS A 535 12.67 8.41 5.15
C LYS A 535 11.17 8.48 4.95
N SER A 536 10.67 8.01 3.80
CA SER A 536 9.24 8.03 3.50
C SER A 536 8.46 7.12 4.44
N CYS A 537 8.96 5.91 4.70
CA CYS A 537 8.38 4.99 5.67
C CYS A 537 8.40 5.56 7.09
N ILE A 538 9.51 6.17 7.53
CA ILE A 538 9.62 6.84 8.84
C ILE A 538 8.59 7.97 8.96
N SER A 539 8.49 8.83 7.95
CA SER A 539 7.53 9.94 7.94
C SER A 539 6.09 9.44 7.99
N LEU A 540 5.73 8.42 7.20
CA LEU A 540 4.40 7.83 7.23
C LEU A 540 4.07 7.20 8.57
N ARG A 541 5.00 6.48 9.21
CA ARG A 541 4.78 5.88 10.52
C ARG A 541 4.45 6.95 11.57
N LYS A 542 5.21 8.04 11.60
CA LYS A 542 4.95 9.17 12.52
C LYS A 542 3.59 9.81 12.27
N ILE A 543 3.22 10.00 11.00
CA ILE A 543 1.91 10.53 10.63
C ILE A 543 0.80 9.58 11.05
N GLN A 544 0.93 8.28 10.78
CA GLN A 544 -0.04 7.25 11.18
C GLN A 544 -0.32 7.30 12.69
N ILE A 545 0.72 7.30 13.53
CA ILE A 545 0.55 7.32 14.99
C ILE A 545 -0.18 8.58 15.45
N LYS A 546 0.19 9.75 14.90
CA LYS A 546 -0.48 11.02 15.22
C LYS A 546 -1.95 11.03 14.83
N GLU A 547 -2.23 10.60 13.61
CA GLU A 547 -3.59 10.59 13.08
C GLU A 547 -4.46 9.55 13.79
N ARG A 548 -3.87 8.43 14.24
CA ARG A 548 -4.51 7.44 15.12
C ARG A 548 -4.91 8.05 16.46
N LEU A 549 -3.99 8.73 17.13
CA LEU A 549 -4.26 9.40 18.41
C LEU A 549 -5.40 10.43 18.26
N LYS A 550 -5.42 11.18 17.15
CA LYS A 550 -6.50 12.14 16.84
C LYS A 550 -7.83 11.49 16.44
N LYS A 551 -7.83 10.19 16.12
CA LYS A 551 -8.97 9.47 15.54
C LYS A 551 -9.49 10.14 14.26
N SER A 552 -8.59 10.63 13.40
CA SER A 552 -8.97 11.41 12.22
C SER A 552 -9.53 10.54 11.08
N ASP A 553 -10.27 11.17 10.17
CA ASP A 553 -10.75 10.51 8.95
C ASP A 553 -9.60 9.99 8.08
N LEU A 554 -8.46 10.69 8.07
CA LEU A 554 -7.26 10.22 7.38
C LEU A 554 -6.75 8.91 7.99
N TYR A 555 -6.80 8.76 9.31
CA TYR A 555 -6.47 7.47 9.92
C TYR A 555 -7.51 6.41 9.56
N ASN A 556 -8.79 6.70 9.79
CA ASN A 556 -9.87 5.72 9.63
C ASN A 556 -10.03 5.24 8.17
N ASN A 557 -9.81 6.10 7.19
CA ASN A 557 -10.07 5.78 5.78
C ASN A 557 -8.80 5.40 5.00
N VAL A 558 -7.60 5.70 5.52
CA VAL A 558 -6.33 5.49 4.81
C VAL A 558 -5.30 4.81 5.70
N LEU A 559 -4.87 5.47 6.78
CA LEU A 559 -3.64 5.06 7.47
C LEU A 559 -3.83 3.83 8.37
N ARG A 560 -5.05 3.48 8.78
CA ARG A 560 -5.32 2.25 9.56
C ARG A 560 -5.00 0.97 8.80
N PHE A 561 -5.05 1.04 7.47
CA PHE A 561 -4.79 -0.10 6.59
C PHE A 561 -3.30 -0.36 6.42
N LEU A 562 -2.44 0.62 6.74
CA LEU A 562 -1.00 0.47 6.67
C LEU A 562 -0.48 -0.37 7.84
N ASP A 563 0.29 -1.38 7.50
CA ASP A 563 0.94 -2.27 8.43
C ASP A 563 2.45 -2.05 8.38
N PHE A 564 3.01 -1.55 9.48
CA PHE A 564 4.43 -1.22 9.59
C PHE A 564 5.11 -2.35 10.33
N ASN A 565 5.87 -3.16 9.60
CA ASN A 565 6.31 -4.43 10.12
C ASN A 565 7.70 -4.79 9.60
N GLY A 566 8.68 -4.78 10.49
CA GLY A 566 10.08 -5.07 10.18
C GLY A 566 10.89 -3.82 9.80
N PHE A 567 12.10 -4.03 9.29
CA PHE A 567 13.09 -2.99 9.00
C PHE A 567 12.70 -2.09 7.82
N TYR A 568 11.77 -1.16 8.05
CA TYR A 568 11.23 -0.21 7.05
C TYR A 568 10.39 -0.87 5.95
N ASN A 569 9.61 -1.90 6.29
CA ASN A 569 8.63 -2.48 5.37
C ASN A 569 7.22 -2.02 5.73
N VAL A 570 6.43 -1.69 4.70
CA VAL A 570 5.04 -1.24 4.82
C VAL A 570 4.20 -2.10 3.89
N SER A 571 3.18 -2.74 4.47
CA SER A 571 2.19 -3.56 3.78
C SER A 571 0.78 -3.04 4.04
N LEU A 572 -0.22 -3.62 3.38
CA LEU A 572 -1.63 -3.39 3.69
C LEU A 572 -2.25 -4.60 4.39
N ASN A 573 -3.02 -4.33 5.45
CA ASN A 573 -3.80 -5.35 6.14
C ASN A 573 -5.03 -5.83 5.33
N HIS A 574 -5.46 -5.04 4.36
CA HIS A 574 -6.53 -5.33 3.41
C HIS A 574 -6.12 -4.81 2.02
N HIS A 575 -6.34 -5.63 0.99
CA HIS A 575 -5.88 -5.35 -0.37
C HIS A 575 -6.92 -5.76 -1.42
N ASP A 576 -8.18 -5.93 -1.02
CA ASP A 576 -9.28 -6.02 -1.98
C ASP A 576 -9.51 -4.68 -2.66
N ARG A 577 -9.97 -4.73 -3.90
CA ARG A 577 -10.09 -3.50 -4.71
C ARG A 577 -11.08 -2.50 -4.10
N GLY A 578 -12.09 -2.96 -3.35
CA GLY A 578 -13.02 -2.08 -2.64
C GLY A 578 -12.30 -1.20 -1.61
N THR A 579 -11.51 -1.81 -0.73
CA THR A 579 -10.67 -1.07 0.23
C THR A 579 -9.61 -0.23 -0.48
N LEU A 580 -8.94 -0.74 -1.52
CA LEU A 580 -7.92 0.04 -2.25
C LEU A 580 -8.49 1.30 -2.92
N LYS A 581 -9.65 1.20 -3.59
CA LYS A 581 -10.39 2.35 -4.14
C LYS A 581 -10.70 3.37 -3.05
N ASN A 582 -11.21 2.90 -1.91
CA ASN A 582 -11.58 3.77 -0.79
C ASN A 582 -10.37 4.49 -0.21
N ILE A 583 -9.23 3.80 -0.07
CA ILE A 583 -7.98 4.42 0.37
C ILE A 583 -7.56 5.50 -0.63
N GLU A 584 -7.49 5.18 -1.93
CA GLU A 584 -7.02 6.13 -2.93
C GLU A 584 -7.92 7.37 -3.04
N ILE A 585 -9.23 7.19 -3.01
CA ILE A 585 -10.21 8.28 -3.05
C ILE A 585 -10.18 9.12 -1.78
N SER A 586 -9.85 8.53 -0.64
CA SER A 586 -9.77 9.23 0.65
C SER A 586 -8.43 9.91 0.90
N LEU A 587 -7.45 9.72 0.02
CA LEU A 587 -6.14 10.36 0.15
C LEU A 587 -6.22 11.84 -0.23
N PRO A 588 -5.91 12.76 0.70
CA PRO A 588 -5.83 14.18 0.37
C PRO A 588 -4.61 14.44 -0.52
N ASP A 589 -4.75 15.39 -1.45
CA ASP A 589 -3.61 15.89 -2.21
C ASP A 589 -2.52 16.45 -1.27
N GLY A 590 -1.27 16.18 -1.62
CA GLY A 590 -0.08 16.69 -0.92
C GLY A 590 0.76 15.61 -0.25
N GLN A 591 1.41 15.96 0.85
CA GLN A 591 2.53 15.20 1.41
C GLN A 591 2.21 13.74 1.70
N VAL A 592 1.04 13.42 2.26
CA VAL A 592 0.70 12.04 2.63
C VAL A 592 0.51 11.17 1.38
N ARG A 593 -0.16 11.70 0.35
CA ARG A 593 -0.32 11.03 -0.94
C ARG A 593 1.03 10.78 -1.59
N ASP A 594 1.91 11.79 -1.63
CA ASP A 594 3.26 11.66 -2.21
C ASP A 594 4.08 10.58 -1.49
N LEU A 595 4.11 10.61 -0.15
CA LEU A 595 4.83 9.64 0.66
C LEU A 595 4.28 8.22 0.48
N LEU A 596 2.96 8.06 0.48
CA LEU A 596 2.33 6.75 0.32
C LEU A 596 2.50 6.22 -1.10
N PHE A 597 2.45 7.10 -2.11
CA PHE A 597 2.77 6.76 -3.48
C PHE A 597 4.22 6.28 -3.60
N ASP A 598 5.19 6.98 -2.99
CA ASP A 598 6.59 6.56 -2.96
C ASP A 598 6.76 5.17 -2.35
N VAL A 599 6.13 4.93 -1.20
CA VAL A 599 6.19 3.64 -0.52
C VAL A 599 5.50 2.55 -1.32
N ALA A 600 4.31 2.81 -1.88
CA ALA A 600 3.61 1.84 -2.72
C ALA A 600 4.44 1.48 -3.94
N ILE A 601 4.88 2.49 -4.67
CA ILE A 601 5.69 2.33 -5.86
C ILE A 601 7.00 1.64 -5.54
N GLU A 602 7.69 1.86 -4.42
CA GLU A 602 8.97 1.19 -4.15
C GLU A 602 8.86 -0.15 -3.41
N SER A 603 7.73 -0.43 -2.76
CA SER A 603 7.55 -1.64 -1.96
C SER A 603 7.68 -2.92 -2.78
N SER A 604 8.29 -3.94 -2.17
CA SER A 604 8.30 -5.33 -2.66
C SER A 604 7.14 -6.15 -2.10
N ASP A 605 6.30 -5.56 -1.25
CA ASP A 605 5.11 -6.22 -0.73
C ASP A 605 3.98 -6.18 -1.77
N SER A 606 3.43 -7.35 -2.11
CA SER A 606 2.39 -7.47 -3.14
C SER A 606 1.09 -6.78 -2.75
N SER A 607 0.79 -6.63 -1.45
CA SER A 607 -0.41 -5.92 -0.99
C SER A 607 -0.40 -4.45 -1.38
N MET A 608 0.79 -3.84 -1.52
CA MET A 608 0.95 -2.45 -1.94
C MET A 608 0.87 -2.26 -3.46
N ARG A 609 0.78 -3.36 -4.23
CA ARG A 609 0.79 -3.31 -5.69
C ARG A 609 -0.39 -2.48 -6.19
N ASP A 610 -1.62 -2.85 -5.89
CA ASP A 610 -2.76 -2.23 -6.56
C ASP A 610 -3.32 -1.01 -5.81
N LEU A 611 -2.55 -0.46 -4.85
CA LEU A 611 -3.01 0.65 -3.99
C LEU A 611 -3.36 1.93 -4.76
N PHE A 612 -2.65 2.19 -5.86
CA PHE A 612 -2.95 3.30 -6.75
C PHE A 612 -3.36 2.76 -8.11
N TYR A 613 -4.49 3.22 -8.60
CA TYR A 613 -4.89 3.01 -9.98
C TYR A 613 -3.86 3.67 -10.91
N LEU A 614 -3.27 2.86 -11.78
CA LEU A 614 -2.31 3.31 -12.78
C LEU A 614 -2.96 3.22 -14.15
N ASP A 615 -3.21 4.37 -14.78
CA ASP A 615 -3.63 4.39 -16.18
C ASP A 615 -2.61 3.67 -17.05
N ARG A 616 -3.09 2.73 -17.89
CA ARG A 616 -2.28 2.10 -18.93
C ARG A 616 -1.70 3.19 -19.83
N GLN A 617 -0.38 3.26 -19.90
CA GLN A 617 0.27 4.25 -20.76
C GLN A 617 0.45 3.68 -22.16
N ASP A 618 -0.26 4.22 -23.15
CA ASP A 618 0.03 3.99 -24.58
C ASP A 618 1.32 4.72 -25.05
N ARG A 619 2.29 4.97 -24.15
CA ARG A 619 3.53 5.67 -24.48
C ARG A 619 4.60 4.70 -24.95
N MET A 620 5.38 5.11 -25.96
CA MET A 620 6.62 4.42 -26.31
C MET A 620 7.62 4.55 -25.16
N MET A 621 7.89 3.44 -24.49
CA MET A 621 8.96 3.33 -23.51
C MET A 621 10.31 3.29 -24.22
N ASP A 622 11.29 4.03 -23.71
CA ASP A 622 12.61 4.13 -24.34
C ASP A 622 13.57 3.01 -23.89
N VAL A 623 14.75 2.97 -24.53
CA VAL A 623 15.82 2.01 -24.17
C VAL A 623 16.27 2.19 -22.72
N GLY A 624 16.18 3.41 -22.16
CA GLY A 624 16.52 3.70 -20.77
C GLY A 624 15.59 2.99 -19.79
N PHE A 625 14.29 2.97 -20.08
CA PHE A 625 13.31 2.20 -19.32
C PHE A 625 13.56 0.70 -19.42
N TYR A 626 13.73 0.14 -20.62
CA TYR A 626 13.96 -1.30 -20.77
C TYR A 626 15.25 -1.75 -20.09
N ARG A 627 16.31 -0.94 -20.13
CA ARG A 627 17.53 -1.17 -19.35
C ARG A 627 17.21 -1.25 -17.86
N TYR A 628 16.48 -0.27 -17.31
CA TYR A 628 16.04 -0.27 -15.91
C TYR A 628 15.19 -1.51 -15.55
N LEU A 629 14.22 -1.85 -16.40
CA LEU A 629 13.30 -2.97 -16.21
C LEU A 629 14.06 -4.30 -16.10
N TYR A 630 14.97 -4.57 -17.05
CA TYR A 630 15.73 -5.82 -17.09
C TYR A 630 16.82 -5.89 -16.02
N GLN A 631 17.36 -4.75 -15.55
CA GLN A 631 18.26 -4.73 -14.40
C GLN A 631 17.55 -5.19 -13.12
N ARG A 632 16.29 -4.78 -12.91
CA ARG A 632 15.51 -5.18 -11.73
C ARG A 632 14.86 -6.54 -11.85
N ASN A 633 14.54 -6.94 -13.07
CA ASN A 633 13.83 -8.19 -13.37
C ASN A 633 14.61 -9.00 -14.43
N PRO A 634 15.83 -9.47 -14.11
CA PRO A 634 16.67 -10.18 -15.09
C PRO A 634 16.02 -11.46 -15.62
N GLY A 635 15.11 -12.06 -14.83
CA GLY A 635 14.33 -13.24 -15.23
C GLY A 635 13.32 -13.02 -16.36
N LEU A 636 13.05 -11.77 -16.77
CA LEU A 636 12.26 -11.46 -17.96
C LEU A 636 13.00 -11.78 -19.26
N LEU A 637 14.34 -11.84 -19.21
CA LEU A 637 15.15 -12.14 -20.38
C LEU A 637 15.40 -13.64 -20.49
N ARG A 638 15.28 -14.16 -21.71
CA ARG A 638 15.70 -15.53 -22.00
C ARG A 638 17.22 -15.60 -22.06
N GLU A 639 17.79 -16.53 -21.30
CA GLU A 639 19.23 -16.80 -21.35
C GLU A 639 19.64 -17.29 -22.75
N VAL A 640 20.78 -16.80 -23.22
CA VAL A 640 21.38 -17.23 -24.49
C VAL A 640 22.14 -18.52 -24.26
N ASN A 641 21.54 -19.62 -24.69
CA ASN A 641 22.12 -20.96 -24.61
C ASN A 641 22.85 -21.32 -25.92
N GLY A 642 24.18 -21.35 -25.87
CA GLY A 642 25.03 -21.75 -27.00
C GLY A 642 25.13 -20.72 -28.14
N GLY A 643 26.04 -20.94 -29.10
CA GLY A 643 26.21 -20.06 -30.25
C GLY A 643 26.81 -18.68 -29.92
N VAL A 644 27.52 -18.57 -28.80
CA VAL A 644 28.16 -17.33 -28.33
C VAL A 644 29.63 -17.30 -28.73
N GLU A 645 30.07 -16.18 -29.31
CA GLU A 645 31.47 -15.93 -29.67
C GLU A 645 31.98 -14.69 -28.92
N ALA A 646 32.85 -14.91 -27.92
CA ALA A 646 33.44 -13.84 -27.13
C ALA A 646 34.43 -13.01 -27.96
N ARG A 647 34.39 -11.69 -27.81
CA ARG A 647 35.29 -10.75 -28.49
C ARG A 647 36.28 -10.13 -27.50
N PRO A 648 37.46 -9.68 -27.97
CA PRO A 648 38.55 -9.20 -27.10
C PRO A 648 38.23 -7.92 -26.31
N ASP A 649 37.15 -7.22 -26.65
CA ASP A 649 36.70 -5.94 -26.09
C ASP A 649 35.63 -6.10 -24.99
N GLY A 650 35.40 -7.32 -24.51
CA GLY A 650 34.35 -7.60 -23.52
C GLY A 650 32.94 -7.70 -24.11
N LEU A 651 32.81 -7.63 -25.43
CA LEU A 651 31.57 -7.88 -26.16
C LEU A 651 31.43 -9.37 -26.49
N PHE A 652 30.21 -9.81 -26.81
CA PHE A 652 30.00 -11.10 -27.46
C PHE A 652 29.01 -11.03 -28.61
N LEU A 653 29.17 -11.94 -29.57
CA LEU A 653 28.22 -12.18 -30.65
C LEU A 653 27.29 -13.33 -30.27
N ALA A 654 25.98 -13.11 -30.28
CA ALA A 654 24.98 -14.16 -30.11
C ALA A 654 24.42 -14.57 -31.47
N ARG A 655 24.80 -15.77 -31.96
CA ARG A 655 24.39 -16.21 -33.30
C ARG A 655 22.87 -16.44 -33.38
N GLY A 656 22.24 -15.88 -34.40
CA GLY A 656 20.79 -16.02 -34.63
C GLY A 656 19.89 -15.31 -33.62
N ARG A 657 20.45 -14.43 -32.77
CA ARG A 657 19.71 -13.59 -31.82
C ARG A 657 19.85 -12.12 -32.21
N TYR A 658 18.75 -11.37 -32.11
CA TYR A 658 18.66 -9.99 -32.63
C TYR A 658 17.96 -9.02 -31.66
N ASP A 659 17.56 -9.52 -30.48
CA ASP A 659 16.86 -8.78 -29.43
C ASP A 659 17.73 -7.63 -28.90
N ASP A 660 17.12 -6.53 -28.46
CA ASP A 660 17.85 -5.36 -27.96
C ASP A 660 18.56 -5.63 -26.62
N PHE A 661 18.05 -6.58 -25.83
CA PHE A 661 18.63 -7.03 -24.57
C PHE A 661 18.64 -8.55 -24.49
N VAL A 662 19.69 -9.11 -23.88
CA VAL A 662 19.82 -10.56 -23.64
C VAL A 662 20.43 -10.83 -22.27
N SER A 663 20.11 -12.01 -21.73
CA SER A 663 20.81 -12.55 -20.55
C SER A 663 21.86 -13.58 -20.99
N PHE A 664 23.06 -13.51 -20.42
CA PHE A 664 24.13 -14.49 -20.66
C PHE A 664 24.99 -14.64 -19.39
N GLN A 665 25.17 -15.87 -18.89
CA GLN A 665 25.97 -16.14 -17.68
C GLN A 665 25.53 -15.28 -16.49
N SER A 666 24.22 -15.13 -16.29
CA SER A 666 23.62 -14.27 -15.27
C SER A 666 23.90 -12.75 -15.40
N GLY A 667 24.55 -12.31 -16.48
CA GLY A 667 24.75 -10.90 -16.80
C GLY A 667 23.67 -10.35 -17.73
N LEU A 668 23.35 -9.06 -17.58
CA LEU A 668 22.51 -8.31 -18.52
C LEU A 668 23.37 -7.69 -19.61
N TYR A 669 22.98 -7.85 -20.87
CA TYR A 669 23.68 -7.26 -21.99
C TYR A 669 22.74 -6.52 -22.93
N GLU A 670 23.22 -5.38 -23.43
CA GLU A 670 22.53 -4.50 -24.37
C GLU A 670 23.19 -4.60 -25.75
N LYS A 671 22.35 -4.62 -26.78
CA LYS A 671 22.79 -4.67 -28.18
C LYS A 671 23.47 -3.35 -28.56
N VAL A 672 24.73 -3.45 -28.93
CA VAL A 672 25.54 -2.31 -29.41
C VAL A 672 25.81 -2.36 -30.90
N GLY A 673 25.46 -3.48 -31.56
CA GLY A 673 25.60 -3.64 -32.99
C GLY A 673 24.96 -4.93 -33.51
N GLU A 674 24.94 -5.11 -34.82
CA GLU A 674 24.36 -6.28 -35.46
C GLU A 674 25.20 -6.72 -36.67
N THR A 675 25.22 -8.03 -36.92
CA THR A 675 25.83 -8.64 -38.09
C THR A 675 24.83 -9.57 -38.78
N VAL A 676 25.13 -9.99 -40.01
CA VAL A 676 24.35 -11.02 -40.73
C VAL A 676 24.21 -12.35 -39.96
N ASN A 677 25.11 -12.62 -39.00
CA ASN A 677 25.10 -13.86 -38.23
C ASN A 677 24.44 -13.72 -36.85
N GLY A 678 24.08 -12.50 -36.41
CA GLY A 678 23.50 -12.22 -35.10
C GLY A 678 23.91 -10.86 -34.51
N GLY A 679 23.36 -10.55 -33.33
CA GLY A 679 23.59 -9.32 -32.56
C GLY A 679 24.91 -9.31 -31.76
N ILE A 680 25.51 -8.13 -31.61
CA ILE A 680 26.70 -7.87 -30.80
C ILE A 680 26.25 -7.14 -29.52
N TYR A 681 26.67 -7.68 -28.39
CA TYR A 681 26.17 -7.28 -27.08
C TYR A 681 27.29 -6.81 -26.16
N SER A 682 27.01 -5.76 -25.38
CA SER A 682 27.87 -5.20 -24.34
C SER A 682 27.26 -5.41 -22.97
N PHE A 683 28.08 -5.67 -21.96
CA PHE A 683 27.62 -5.79 -20.58
C PHE A 683 27.02 -4.45 -20.11
N VAL A 684 25.87 -4.52 -19.46
CA VAL A 684 25.25 -3.37 -18.79
C VAL A 684 25.76 -3.37 -17.35
N ASP A 685 26.54 -2.35 -17.01
CA ASP A 685 27.11 -2.24 -15.66
C ASP A 685 26.00 -2.13 -14.59
N ASN A 686 26.23 -2.73 -13.42
CA ASN A 686 25.24 -2.83 -12.34
C ASN A 686 25.02 -1.51 -11.58
N PHE A 687 25.57 -0.38 -12.06
CA PHE A 687 25.48 0.91 -11.38
C PHE A 687 24.30 1.74 -11.84
N ILE A 688 23.09 1.34 -11.45
CA ILE A 688 21.99 2.28 -11.23
C ILE A 688 21.41 1.99 -9.84
N TYR A 689 21.92 2.75 -8.87
CA TYR A 689 21.65 2.75 -7.42
C TYR A 689 22.31 1.65 -6.60
N SER A 690 23.18 2.09 -5.68
CA SER A 690 23.49 1.41 -4.44
C SER A 690 22.22 0.78 -3.89
N ASP A 691 22.19 -0.55 -3.89
CA ASP A 691 21.18 -1.37 -3.26
C ASP A 691 20.85 -0.77 -1.87
N PRO A 692 19.57 -0.60 -1.49
CA PRO A 692 19.21 -0.32 -0.10
C PRO A 692 19.86 -1.33 0.86
N SER A 693 20.16 -2.55 0.39
CA SER A 693 20.91 -3.55 1.16
C SER A 693 22.36 -3.13 1.43
N SER A 694 23.02 -2.37 0.56
CA SER A 694 24.35 -1.81 0.85
C SER A 694 24.30 -0.74 1.94
N TYR A 695 23.14 -0.08 2.08
CA TYR A 695 22.84 0.77 3.23
C TYR A 695 22.53 -0.05 4.48
N GLN A 696 21.82 -1.18 4.37
CA GLN A 696 21.57 -2.12 5.48
C GLN A 696 22.86 -2.80 5.97
N ASP A 697 23.76 -3.24 5.07
CA ASP A 697 25.08 -3.76 5.42
C ASP A 697 25.99 -2.66 5.98
N SER A 698 25.85 -1.41 5.52
CA SER A 698 26.55 -0.27 6.12
C SER A 698 25.98 0.12 7.49
N MET A 699 24.68 -0.11 7.74
CA MET A 699 24.05 0.10 9.05
C MET A 699 24.39 -1.02 10.01
N VAL A 700 24.38 -2.29 9.57
CA VAL A 700 24.81 -3.44 10.39
C VAL A 700 26.31 -3.33 10.71
N ARG A 701 27.15 -2.86 9.77
CA ARG A 701 28.55 -2.52 10.07
C ARG A 701 28.69 -1.28 10.96
N LYS A 702 27.87 -0.24 10.80
CA LYS A 702 27.91 0.95 11.68
C LYS A 702 27.36 0.69 13.09
N ILE A 703 26.46 -0.28 13.25
CA ILE A 703 25.97 -0.75 14.55
C ILE A 703 27.01 -1.70 15.19
N GLY A 704 27.76 -2.46 14.37
CA GLY A 704 28.91 -3.25 14.83
C GLY A 704 30.20 -2.48 15.12
N ASP A 705 30.38 -1.28 14.54
CA ASP A 705 31.59 -0.45 14.68
C ASP A 705 31.50 0.63 15.79
N VAL A 706 30.60 0.47 16.77
CA VAL A 706 30.80 1.10 18.08
C VAL A 706 31.86 0.28 18.81
N THR A 707 33.12 0.48 18.40
CA THR A 707 34.26 -0.09 19.09
C THR A 707 34.30 0.49 20.50
N VAL A 708 33.93 -0.34 21.48
CA VAL A 708 34.31 -0.18 22.87
C VAL A 708 35.81 0.12 22.88
N ARG A 709 36.19 1.32 23.35
CA ARG A 709 37.58 1.61 23.74
C ARG A 709 37.92 0.70 24.92
N SER A 710 38.42 -0.48 24.60
CA SER A 710 39.19 -1.31 25.50
C SER A 710 40.63 -0.82 25.43
N ASP A 711 40.98 0.10 26.33
CA ASP A 711 42.37 0.38 26.67
C ASP A 711 43.03 -0.91 27.17
N ASP A 712 43.85 -1.58 26.35
CA ASP A 712 45.12 -2.16 26.80
C ASP A 712 45.96 -2.81 25.68
N ASN A 713 47.14 -2.20 25.46
CA ASN A 713 48.46 -2.82 25.32
C ASN A 713 48.75 -3.92 24.26
N ARG A 714 49.58 -3.52 23.27
CA ARG A 714 50.89 -4.08 22.83
C ARG A 714 51.03 -4.50 21.35
N LEU A 715 51.93 -3.76 20.67
CA LEU A 715 53.02 -4.20 19.77
C LEU A 715 52.61 -5.08 18.57
N SER A 716 52.83 -4.72 17.30
CA SER A 716 54.12 -4.35 16.70
C SER A 716 53.97 -3.85 15.25
N ARG A 717 54.82 -2.88 14.87
CA ARG A 717 55.11 -2.33 13.53
C ARG A 717 55.47 -3.35 12.46
N VAL A 718 55.29 -2.96 11.18
CA VAL A 718 56.29 -2.81 10.08
C VAL A 718 55.55 -2.11 8.90
N GLU A 719 55.60 -0.78 8.71
CA GLU A 719 56.54 0.01 7.87
C GLU A 719 56.84 -0.69 6.50
N ASP A 720 56.36 -0.22 5.34
CA ASP A 720 56.93 0.92 4.62
C ASP A 720 56.02 1.54 3.53
N ASN A 721 56.20 2.85 3.39
CA ASN A 721 55.61 3.86 2.49
C ASN A 721 56.40 3.90 1.14
N PRO A 722 56.34 4.94 0.28
CA PRO A 722 55.26 5.66 -0.42
C PRO A 722 55.43 5.63 -1.96
N SER A 723 54.40 5.96 -2.74
CA SER A 723 54.53 7.02 -3.77
C SER A 723 53.18 7.38 -4.41
N SER A 724 52.95 8.68 -4.36
CA SER A 724 51.81 9.45 -4.82
C SER A 724 51.59 9.43 -6.34
N SER A 725 50.34 9.41 -6.77
CA SER A 725 49.89 10.30 -7.84
C SER A 725 48.56 10.94 -7.48
N LYS A 726 48.56 12.28 -7.55
CA LYS A 726 47.47 13.20 -7.28
C LYS A 726 46.36 13.03 -8.32
N ILE A 727 45.10 13.01 -7.88
CA ILE A 727 44.02 13.70 -8.59
C ILE A 727 43.32 14.59 -7.55
N ILE A 728 43.49 15.88 -7.76
CA ILE A 728 42.83 16.98 -7.04
C ILE A 728 41.49 17.19 -7.74
N ASN A 729 40.37 17.07 -7.01
CA ASN A 729 39.10 17.67 -7.41
C ASN A 729 38.73 18.73 -6.36
N GLU A 730 39.16 19.96 -6.63
CA GLU A 730 38.55 21.16 -6.08
C GLU A 730 37.22 21.39 -6.80
N TYR A 731 36.10 21.20 -6.11
CA TYR A 731 34.83 21.85 -6.46
C TYR A 731 34.44 22.78 -5.31
N THR A 732 34.93 24.00 -5.42
CA THR A 732 34.57 25.12 -4.55
C THR A 732 33.29 25.76 -5.11
N ALA A 733 32.12 25.35 -4.62
CA ALA A 733 30.87 26.08 -4.87
C ALA A 733 30.69 27.16 -3.80
N ASN A 734 31.16 28.37 -4.13
CA ASN A 734 30.78 29.61 -3.46
C ASN A 734 29.28 29.85 -3.72
N THR A 735 28.45 29.94 -2.69
CA THR A 735 27.28 30.83 -2.67
C THR A 735 26.72 30.93 -1.25
N ASN A 736 27.00 32.04 -0.58
CA ASN A 736 26.17 32.51 0.52
C ASN A 736 26.03 34.03 0.44
N ARG A 737 24.77 34.46 0.36
CA ARG A 737 24.17 35.76 0.74
C ARG A 737 24.59 37.05 0.01
N LEU A 738 23.57 37.70 -0.57
CA LEU A 738 23.11 39.09 -0.31
C LEU A 738 22.06 39.43 -1.40
N MET A 739 20.75 39.28 -1.16
CA MET A 739 19.86 40.33 -0.61
C MET A 739 20.24 41.74 -1.08
N ARG A 740 19.57 42.25 -2.12
CA ARG A 740 19.31 43.68 -2.35
C ARG A 740 17.96 43.88 -3.07
N ASP A 741 17.03 44.42 -2.30
CA ASP A 741 16.11 45.52 -2.60
C ASP A 741 15.36 45.55 -3.94
N PHE A 742 14.06 45.29 -3.87
CA PHE A 742 13.07 45.99 -4.70
C PHE A 742 12.00 46.58 -3.79
N SER A 743 12.11 47.88 -3.53
CA SER A 743 11.07 48.73 -2.94
C SER A 743 10.00 49.04 -3.99
N CYS A 744 8.73 49.00 -3.56
CA CYS A 744 7.59 49.50 -4.33
C CYS A 744 7.62 51.03 -4.36
N ASN A 745 7.33 51.62 -5.52
CA ASN A 745 6.88 53.01 -5.66
C ASN A 745 5.39 53.01 -5.99
#